data_AF-A0A7J2S6S3-F1
#
_entry.id   AF-A0A7J2S6S3-F1
#
_cell.length_a   1.000
_cell.length_b   1.000
_cell.length_c   1.000
_cell.angle_alpha   90.00
_cell.angle_beta   90.00
_cell.angle_gamma   90.00
#
_symmetry.space_group_name_H-M   'P 1'
#
loop_
_entity.id
_entity.type
_entity.pdbx_description
1 polymer ?
#
loop_
_entity_poly.entity_id
_entity_poly.type
_entity_poly.pdbx_seq_one_letter_code
_entity_poly.pdbx_strand_id
1 'polypeptide(L)'
;MQILVITLEAKIWGQKKLRMLLLIAISLVIAGFVVAEIESGFNIERAEAQSVGRNILYVGGSGPNNYTLIQDAIDNASDGDTVFVYSGIYYENVVTDKRISLIGEDKETTIIDGSNAGDVVNITADWISMSGFTIRNSGGYWPNAGVKIYRASNNTIYNCNISNNYYGISLHDSSNNTIYNCNISNNYYGISLHDSSNNTIYNCNISNNVFGIWLWYSSNNTIYNCNIINDGEGIWLWYSSNNTIYNCNIINDGEGIWLWYSSNNTIYNCNIINNEYSIRLWYSSNNTIYNCNIINNVILLTFYSSSNNIWHSPCFITYTYNGSTYTNYLGNYWSEYNGSDTNGDGIGDFVYYVGGSNYDYYPLMQPYENYDVTNFLPVANFSYLPLNPITILPIYFTDLSYDLDGSIVSWYWDFGDGTTSYKQNPKHQYNKEGLYKVNLTVEDDDSAMTTISKNIAVIKPSSDYILVTFETKNEILDSNISTNFSFIAYASAFNYTYGFIEFVDANWSIINYASNASINASHGKSILFSSGWNGGTAILYAEYDGHTDSVVFNINPSLFSFILYKGWNLITLPCENGYNASSLFNDIEGCSIILGWNASIGEFELYAPGIPYDFEIEDGHGYFIGMKNDSIFSLADIPIYNVSIPLYIGWNTLGWFKENETTASSLLENLNLPVSRLKRDIGFANISL
;
A
#
# COMPACT_ATOMS: atom_id res chain seq x y z
N MET A 1 7.83 -5.93 64.52
CA MET A 1 7.46 -6.59 65.79
C MET A 1 5.94 -6.76 65.70
N GLN A 2 5.37 -7.88 65.28
CA GLN A 2 5.69 -9.31 65.48
C GLN A 2 5.69 -10.09 64.14
N ILE A 3 6.70 -10.97 63.96
CA ILE A 3 6.64 -12.37 63.45
C ILE A 3 6.20 -12.53 61.97
N LEU A 4 7.00 -12.83 60.93
CA LEU A 4 8.06 -13.83 60.67
C LEU A 4 7.81 -15.24 61.25
N VAL A 5 7.84 -16.26 60.36
CA VAL A 5 7.48 -17.70 60.55
C VAL A 5 5.98 -17.89 60.28
N ILE A 6 5.53 -18.44 59.14
CA ILE A 6 5.84 -19.78 58.63
C ILE A 6 5.97 -19.75 57.10
N THR A 7 7.19 -20.01 56.61
CA THR A 7 7.41 -20.84 55.43
C THR A 7 7.78 -22.23 55.93
N LEU A 8 6.90 -23.21 55.75
CA LEU A 8 7.17 -24.55 55.23
C LEU A 8 5.88 -25.40 55.35
N GLU A 9 5.64 -26.21 54.32
CA GLU A 9 4.59 -27.23 54.18
C GLU A 9 3.21 -26.80 53.65
N ALA A 10 3.17 -26.46 52.36
CA ALA A 10 2.20 -27.06 51.42
C ALA A 10 2.65 -26.77 49.97
N LYS A 11 3.76 -27.38 49.57
CA LYS A 11 3.88 -27.91 48.21
C LYS A 11 2.74 -28.92 48.08
N ILE A 12 1.88 -28.77 47.08
CA ILE A 12 0.90 -29.71 46.50
C ILE A 12 -0.43 -28.94 46.26
N TRP A 13 -0.66 -28.58 44.98
CA TRP A 13 -1.89 -28.12 44.29
C TRP A 13 -1.98 -26.64 43.82
N GLY A 14 -1.69 -26.43 42.52
CA GLY A 14 -2.55 -25.69 41.58
C GLY A 14 -2.47 -24.15 41.49
N GLN A 15 -1.47 -23.60 40.78
CA GLN A 15 -1.31 -22.14 40.54
C GLN A 15 -2.28 -21.47 39.52
N LYS A 16 -3.35 -22.11 39.05
CA LYS A 16 -4.24 -21.48 38.03
C LYS A 16 -5.44 -20.67 38.57
N LYS A 17 -5.76 -20.71 39.88
CA LYS A 17 -6.92 -19.97 40.44
C LYS A 17 -6.61 -18.67 41.22
N LEU A 18 -5.34 -18.39 41.55
CA LEU A 18 -4.98 -17.19 42.32
C LEU A 18 -4.71 -15.95 41.45
N ARG A 19 -4.33 -16.11 40.17
CA ARG A 19 -4.16 -14.99 39.22
C ARG A 19 -5.48 -14.37 38.77
N MET A 20 -6.55 -15.16 38.70
CA MET A 20 -7.88 -14.72 38.25
C MET A 20 -8.59 -13.82 39.29
N LEU A 21 -8.38 -14.06 40.58
CA LEU A 21 -8.93 -13.22 41.66
C LEU A 21 -8.16 -11.89 41.82
N LEU A 22 -6.87 -11.84 41.46
CA LEU A 22 -6.06 -10.62 41.52
C LEU A 22 -6.36 -9.66 40.36
N LEU A 23 -6.72 -10.18 39.18
CA LEU A 23 -7.10 -9.37 38.02
C LEU A 23 -8.50 -8.74 38.16
N ILE A 24 -9.46 -9.45 38.76
CA ILE A 24 -10.82 -8.92 39.00
C ILE A 24 -10.80 -7.78 40.04
N ALA A 25 -9.90 -7.83 41.01
CA ALA A 25 -9.76 -6.76 42.02
C ALA A 25 -9.07 -5.49 41.47
N ILE A 26 -8.18 -5.61 40.48
CA ILE A 26 -7.50 -4.47 39.85
C ILE A 26 -8.43 -3.78 38.84
N SER A 27 -9.27 -4.53 38.12
CA SER A 27 -10.26 -3.97 37.18
C SER A 27 -11.38 -3.18 37.89
N LEU A 28 -11.74 -3.53 39.13
CA LEU A 28 -12.75 -2.82 39.91
C LEU A 28 -12.23 -1.52 40.56
N VAL A 29 -10.92 -1.31 40.63
CA VAL A 29 -10.29 -0.08 41.17
C VAL A 29 -10.08 0.98 40.08
N ILE A 30 -10.00 0.59 38.80
CA ILE A 30 -9.81 1.52 37.67
C ILE A 30 -11.16 2.09 37.18
N ALA A 31 -12.28 1.38 37.37
CA ALA A 31 -13.61 1.84 36.96
C ALA A 31 -14.31 2.82 37.95
N GLY A 32 -13.68 3.15 39.09
CA GLY A 32 -14.28 3.96 40.17
C GLY A 32 -13.76 5.38 40.35
N PHE A 33 -12.87 5.87 39.46
CA PHE A 33 -12.19 7.17 39.61
C PHE A 33 -12.38 8.10 38.40
N VAL A 34 -13.62 8.25 37.96
CA VAL A 34 -14.04 9.43 37.19
C VAL A 34 -15.20 10.08 37.97
N VAL A 35 -15.13 11.41 38.12
CA VAL A 35 -16.08 12.34 38.78
C VAL A 35 -15.62 12.87 40.15
N ALA A 36 -14.85 13.97 40.13
CA ALA A 36 -14.99 15.12 41.05
C ALA A 36 -14.11 16.31 40.59
N GLU A 37 -14.79 17.31 40.00
CA GLU A 37 -14.56 18.77 39.93
C GLU A 37 -13.16 19.38 40.11
N ILE A 38 -12.74 20.21 39.13
CA ILE A 38 -12.37 21.61 39.38
C ILE A 38 -12.85 22.48 38.19
N GLU A 39 -13.96 23.21 38.38
CA GLU A 39 -14.18 24.49 37.71
C GLU A 39 -13.44 25.58 38.51
N SER A 40 -12.50 26.30 37.88
CA SER A 40 -12.31 27.73 38.15
C SER A 40 -11.51 28.39 37.02
N GLY A 41 -12.25 29.15 36.20
CA GLY A 41 -11.86 30.31 35.38
C GLY A 41 -10.47 30.37 34.76
N PHE A 42 -10.39 30.08 33.45
CA PHE A 42 -9.51 30.80 32.53
C PHE A 42 -10.21 30.93 31.17
N ASN A 43 -10.64 32.15 30.82
CA ASN A 43 -11.00 32.51 29.46
C ASN A 43 -9.71 32.68 28.65
N ILE A 44 -9.54 31.89 27.60
CA ILE A 44 -8.57 32.16 26.53
C ILE A 44 -9.35 32.13 25.22
N GLU A 45 -9.43 33.30 24.57
CA GLU A 45 -9.95 33.46 23.22
C GLU A 45 -9.13 32.61 22.23
N ARG A 46 -9.85 32.03 21.25
CA ARG A 46 -9.30 31.23 20.15
C ARG A 46 -8.09 31.90 19.50
N ALA A 47 -6.99 31.16 19.43
CA ALA A 47 -6.00 31.30 18.37
C ALA A 47 -5.92 29.95 17.65
N GLU A 48 -6.45 29.91 16.42
CA GLU A 48 -6.37 28.76 15.53
C GLU A 48 -4.92 28.54 15.10
N ALA A 49 -4.36 27.39 15.49
CA ALA A 49 -3.11 26.87 14.95
C ALA A 49 -3.46 25.69 14.05
N GLN A 50 -3.20 25.82 12.74
CA GLN A 50 -3.34 24.75 11.75
C GLN A 50 -2.33 23.64 12.06
N SER A 51 -2.80 22.56 12.67
CA SER A 51 -2.10 21.28 12.74
C SER A 51 -2.12 20.63 11.35
N VAL A 52 -0.98 20.14 10.87
CA VAL A 52 -0.92 19.10 9.83
C VAL A 52 -1.45 17.82 10.49
N GLY A 53 -2.78 17.76 10.64
CA GLY A 53 -3.43 16.94 11.65
C GLY A 53 -3.74 15.56 11.14
N ARG A 54 -3.47 14.54 11.96
CA ARG A 54 -4.36 13.36 12.01
C ARG A 54 -5.65 13.83 12.66
N ASN A 55 -6.50 14.49 11.89
CA ASN A 55 -7.77 14.99 12.40
C ASN A 55 -8.76 13.83 12.49
N ILE A 56 -9.64 13.90 13.49
CA ILE A 56 -10.78 13.01 13.60
C ILE A 56 -12.01 13.82 13.24
N LEU A 57 -12.66 13.43 12.14
CA LEU A 57 -13.93 13.98 11.71
C LEU A 57 -15.03 13.08 12.25
N TYR A 58 -15.95 13.67 13.01
CA TYR A 58 -17.01 12.92 13.69
C TYR A 58 -18.31 13.01 12.91
N VAL A 59 -18.94 11.86 12.66
CA VAL A 59 -20.24 11.75 11.98
C VAL A 59 -21.28 11.23 12.97
N GLY A 60 -22.41 11.92 13.10
CA GLY A 60 -23.45 11.63 14.08
C GLY A 60 -23.11 12.11 15.51
N GLY A 61 -23.88 11.64 16.50
CA GLY A 61 -23.71 12.02 17.91
C GLY A 61 -24.22 13.42 18.27
N SER A 62 -23.99 13.85 19.53
CA SER A 62 -24.36 15.18 20.03
C SER A 62 -23.14 16.06 20.26
N GLY A 63 -23.03 17.18 19.54
CA GLY A 63 -21.95 18.16 19.73
C GLY A 63 -21.84 19.14 18.55
N PRO A 64 -21.20 20.31 18.74
CA PRO A 64 -20.92 21.22 17.63
C PRO A 64 -19.89 20.62 16.66
N ASN A 65 -20.07 20.86 15.36
CA ASN A 65 -19.20 20.43 14.25
C ASN A 65 -19.21 18.93 13.89
N ASN A 66 -20.20 18.18 14.35
CA ASN A 66 -20.40 16.82 13.87
C ASN A 66 -21.08 16.86 12.49
N TYR A 67 -20.58 16.04 11.56
CA TYR A 67 -21.21 15.82 10.27
C TYR A 67 -22.47 14.97 10.43
N THR A 68 -23.48 15.23 9.62
CA THR A 68 -24.70 14.39 9.58
C THR A 68 -24.57 13.23 8.61
N LEU A 69 -23.82 13.43 7.52
CA LEU A 69 -23.58 12.45 6.48
C LEU A 69 -22.13 11.95 6.55
N ILE A 70 -21.94 10.66 6.31
CA ILE A 70 -20.61 10.05 6.27
C ILE A 70 -19.83 10.62 5.07
N GLN A 71 -20.49 10.78 3.92
CA GLN A 71 -19.83 11.31 2.72
C GLN A 71 -19.28 12.72 2.94
N ASP A 72 -20.03 13.61 3.59
CA ASP A 72 -19.58 14.98 3.84
C ASP A 72 -18.30 15.01 4.69
N ALA A 73 -18.16 14.11 5.66
CA ALA A 73 -16.93 14.01 6.45
C ALA A 73 -15.76 13.51 5.59
N ILE A 74 -15.97 12.52 4.72
CA ILE A 74 -14.93 12.01 3.81
C ILE A 74 -14.49 13.09 2.81
N ASP A 75 -15.43 13.87 2.30
CA ASP A 75 -15.16 14.95 1.34
C ASP A 75 -14.29 16.04 1.98
N ASN A 76 -14.48 16.32 3.28
CA ASN A 76 -13.70 17.29 4.05
C ASN A 76 -12.42 16.71 4.67
N ALA A 77 -12.26 15.39 4.71
CA ALA A 77 -11.07 14.74 5.22
C ALA A 77 -9.88 14.96 4.29
N SER A 78 -8.68 14.99 4.87
CA SER A 78 -7.40 14.94 4.18
C SER A 78 -6.78 13.54 4.29
N ASP A 79 -5.77 13.26 3.46
CA ASP A 79 -5.03 12.00 3.58
C ASP A 79 -4.41 11.83 4.98
N GLY A 80 -4.62 10.66 5.58
CA GLY A 80 -4.20 10.31 6.93
C GLY A 80 -5.25 10.58 8.02
N ASP A 81 -6.36 11.25 7.69
CA ASP A 81 -7.42 11.54 8.65
C ASP A 81 -8.25 10.30 9.02
N THR A 82 -8.97 10.43 10.13
CA THR A 82 -9.95 9.44 10.60
C THR A 82 -11.35 10.01 10.49
N VAL A 83 -12.26 9.26 9.87
CA VAL A 83 -13.70 9.52 9.93
C VAL A 83 -14.29 8.54 10.94
N PHE A 84 -14.68 9.07 12.11
CA PHE A 84 -15.30 8.30 13.17
C PHE A 84 -16.83 8.47 13.13
N VAL A 85 -17.56 7.37 13.07
CA VAL A 85 -19.01 7.35 12.89
C VAL A 85 -19.66 6.77 14.15
N TYR A 86 -20.49 7.57 14.82
CA TYR A 86 -21.26 7.13 15.98
C TYR A 86 -22.37 6.15 15.60
N SER A 87 -22.84 5.37 16.57
CA SER A 87 -23.97 4.45 16.40
C SER A 87 -25.19 5.15 15.80
N GLY A 88 -25.82 4.51 14.83
CA GLY A 88 -26.92 5.07 14.07
C GLY A 88 -27.16 4.31 12.76
N ILE A 89 -28.25 4.66 12.06
CA ILE A 89 -28.52 4.16 10.71
C ILE A 89 -28.31 5.32 9.74
N TYR A 90 -27.36 5.12 8.82
CA TYR A 90 -26.97 6.05 7.79
C TYR A 90 -27.43 5.52 6.44
N TYR A 91 -28.42 6.17 5.85
CA TYR A 91 -28.97 5.81 4.55
C TYR A 91 -28.16 6.50 3.45
N GLU A 92 -27.04 5.91 3.08
CA GLU A 92 -26.03 6.52 2.21
C GLU A 92 -25.36 5.49 1.31
N ASN A 93 -24.84 5.96 0.18
CA ASN A 93 -23.86 5.25 -0.64
C ASN A 93 -22.57 6.06 -0.60
N VAL A 94 -21.53 5.50 0.00
CA VAL A 94 -20.32 6.23 0.38
C VAL A 94 -19.17 5.88 -0.57
N VAL A 95 -18.41 6.89 -1.00
CA VAL A 95 -17.20 6.74 -1.80
C VAL A 95 -16.00 7.26 -1.01
N THR A 96 -14.98 6.42 -0.88
CA THR A 96 -13.72 6.76 -0.21
C THR A 96 -12.60 6.84 -1.26
N ASP A 97 -12.22 8.07 -1.59
CA ASP A 97 -11.25 8.42 -2.64
C ASP A 97 -9.94 9.04 -2.08
N LYS A 98 -9.79 9.03 -0.75
CA LYS A 98 -8.63 9.52 -0.02
C LYS A 98 -8.12 8.46 0.94
N ARG A 99 -6.84 8.53 1.30
CA ARG A 99 -6.25 7.61 2.28
C ARG A 99 -6.76 7.95 3.68
N ILE A 100 -7.82 7.29 4.13
CA ILE A 100 -8.43 7.56 5.45
C ILE A 100 -8.65 6.30 6.28
N SER A 101 -8.85 6.49 7.58
CA SER A 101 -9.41 5.46 8.46
C SER A 101 -10.91 5.72 8.68
N LEU A 102 -11.77 4.85 8.16
CA LEU A 102 -13.22 4.92 8.35
C LEU A 102 -13.63 3.95 9.48
N ILE A 103 -14.05 4.48 10.62
CA ILE A 103 -14.26 3.71 11.84
C ILE A 103 -15.66 3.94 12.38
N GLY A 104 -16.45 2.87 12.49
CA GLY A 104 -17.72 2.88 13.20
C GLY A 104 -17.52 2.57 14.69
N GLU A 105 -18.32 3.19 15.54
CA GLU A 105 -18.26 3.04 17.00
C GLU A 105 -18.46 1.58 17.44
N ASP A 106 -19.42 0.91 16.81
CA ASP A 106 -19.76 -0.50 17.08
C ASP A 106 -20.44 -1.09 15.84
N LYS A 107 -19.95 -2.24 15.38
CA LYS A 107 -20.45 -2.92 14.17
C LYS A 107 -21.90 -3.37 14.30
N GLU A 108 -22.43 -3.56 15.50
CA GLU A 108 -23.81 -4.01 15.70
C GLU A 108 -24.81 -2.84 15.62
N THR A 109 -24.36 -1.61 15.86
CA THR A 109 -25.24 -0.42 15.97
C THR A 109 -24.90 0.70 14.99
N THR A 110 -23.74 0.65 14.34
CA THR A 110 -23.32 1.63 13.33
C THR A 110 -23.57 1.05 11.94
N ILE A 111 -24.68 1.46 11.31
CA ILE A 111 -25.21 0.83 10.10
C ILE A 111 -25.11 1.79 8.92
N ILE A 112 -24.46 1.37 7.83
CA ILE A 112 -24.57 2.00 6.51
C ILE A 112 -25.52 1.16 5.67
N ASP A 113 -26.61 1.79 5.22
CA ASP A 113 -27.72 1.15 4.51
C ASP A 113 -27.87 1.76 3.11
N GLY A 114 -27.55 0.99 2.07
CA GLY A 114 -27.58 1.47 0.68
C GLY A 114 -28.98 1.64 0.09
N SER A 115 -30.05 1.41 0.87
CA SER A 115 -31.44 1.58 0.42
C SER A 115 -31.80 0.81 -0.85
N ASN A 116 -31.16 -0.34 -1.07
CA ASN A 116 -31.27 -1.19 -2.26
C ASN A 116 -30.77 -0.54 -3.57
N ALA A 117 -29.83 0.40 -3.47
CA ALA A 117 -29.25 1.09 -4.61
C ALA A 117 -27.72 1.15 -4.50
N GLY A 118 -27.03 1.08 -5.65
CA GLY A 118 -25.59 1.30 -5.76
C GLY A 118 -24.72 0.38 -4.90
N ASP A 119 -23.44 0.73 -4.81
CA ASP A 119 -22.53 0.19 -3.80
C ASP A 119 -22.75 0.91 -2.47
N VAL A 120 -22.84 0.19 -1.37
CA VAL A 120 -23.04 0.83 -0.05
C VAL A 120 -21.77 1.58 0.36
N VAL A 121 -20.61 0.95 0.21
CA VAL A 121 -19.29 1.56 0.37
C VAL A 121 -18.42 1.21 -0.85
N ASN A 122 -17.89 2.23 -1.52
CA ASN A 122 -17.00 2.09 -2.68
C ASN A 122 -15.62 2.70 -2.38
N ILE A 123 -14.62 1.83 -2.31
CA ILE A 123 -13.22 2.16 -2.02
C ILE A 123 -12.47 2.28 -3.33
N THR A 124 -11.99 3.49 -3.62
CA THR A 124 -11.26 3.82 -4.87
C THR A 124 -9.87 4.38 -4.64
N ALA A 125 -9.44 4.57 -3.39
CA ALA A 125 -8.07 4.93 -3.03
C ALA A 125 -7.34 3.79 -2.32
N ASP A 126 -6.01 3.86 -2.35
CA ASP A 126 -5.14 2.92 -1.65
C ASP A 126 -5.03 3.26 -0.15
N TRP A 127 -4.60 2.29 0.64
CA TRP A 127 -4.24 2.47 2.06
C TRP A 127 -5.39 2.92 2.97
N ILE A 128 -6.63 2.61 2.60
CA ILE A 128 -7.81 2.81 3.44
C ILE A 128 -7.93 1.69 4.47
N SER A 129 -8.37 2.05 5.66
CA SER A 129 -8.74 1.12 6.72
C SER A 129 -10.22 1.32 7.07
N MET A 130 -11.03 0.26 7.06
CA MET A 130 -12.45 0.33 7.43
C MET A 130 -12.81 -0.73 8.48
N SER A 131 -13.51 -0.31 9.54
CA SER A 131 -14.00 -1.23 10.58
C SER A 131 -15.19 -0.73 11.37
N GLY A 132 -15.88 -1.63 12.08
CA GLY A 132 -16.89 -1.24 13.06
C GLY A 132 -18.25 -0.91 12.47
N PHE A 133 -18.58 -1.46 11.29
CA PHE A 133 -19.85 -1.21 10.61
C PHE A 133 -20.69 -2.47 10.38
N THR A 134 -22.01 -2.30 10.43
CA THR A 134 -22.93 -3.12 9.64
C THR A 134 -23.15 -2.46 8.29
N ILE A 135 -23.02 -3.22 7.20
CA ILE A 135 -23.15 -2.74 5.82
C ILE A 135 -24.17 -3.62 5.08
N ARG A 136 -25.24 -3.00 4.57
CA ARG A 136 -26.38 -3.75 4.02
C ARG A 136 -27.16 -3.04 2.93
N ASN A 137 -27.99 -3.84 2.24
CA ASN A 137 -28.97 -3.40 1.25
C ASN A 137 -28.33 -2.64 0.07
N SER A 138 -27.29 -3.21 -0.55
CA SER A 138 -26.78 -2.74 -1.83
C SER A 138 -27.82 -2.85 -2.96
N GLY A 139 -27.53 -2.28 -4.12
CA GLY A 139 -28.26 -2.59 -5.35
C GLY A 139 -28.33 -4.10 -5.63
N GLY A 140 -29.44 -4.56 -6.21
CA GLY A 140 -29.76 -5.99 -6.36
C GLY A 140 -29.19 -6.70 -7.60
N TYR A 141 -28.21 -6.10 -8.28
CA TYR A 141 -27.61 -6.66 -9.50
C TYR A 141 -26.14 -6.26 -9.63
N TRP A 142 -25.38 -7.01 -10.43
CA TRP A 142 -23.99 -6.69 -10.75
C TRP A 142 -23.87 -5.26 -11.33
N PRO A 143 -22.91 -4.43 -10.88
CA PRO A 143 -21.77 -4.76 -10.03
C PRO A 143 -21.95 -4.37 -8.55
N ASN A 144 -23.18 -4.17 -8.05
CA ASN A 144 -23.41 -3.52 -6.76
C ASN A 144 -22.97 -4.38 -5.56
N ALA A 145 -22.27 -3.79 -4.60
CA ALA A 145 -21.75 -4.46 -3.42
C ALA A 145 -22.08 -3.74 -2.10
N GLY A 146 -22.05 -4.46 -0.99
CA GLY A 146 -21.93 -3.87 0.34
C GLY A 146 -20.63 -3.09 0.44
N VAL A 147 -19.51 -3.77 0.18
CA VAL A 147 -18.18 -3.15 0.11
C VAL A 147 -17.55 -3.48 -1.23
N LYS A 148 -17.30 -2.47 -2.05
CA LYS A 148 -16.53 -2.60 -3.28
C LYS A 148 -15.14 -2.01 -3.09
N ILE A 149 -14.11 -2.73 -3.49
CA ILE A 149 -12.76 -2.20 -3.69
C ILE A 149 -12.51 -2.22 -5.20
N TYR A 150 -12.32 -1.06 -5.79
CA TYR A 150 -12.23 -0.89 -7.23
C TYR A 150 -10.94 -0.17 -7.61
N ARG A 151 -10.06 -0.88 -8.33
CA ARG A 151 -8.75 -0.39 -8.77
C ARG A 151 -7.93 0.23 -7.63
N ALA A 152 -8.00 -0.40 -6.47
CA ALA A 152 -7.38 0.08 -5.25
C ALA A 152 -6.69 -1.06 -4.50
N SER A 153 -5.54 -0.77 -3.92
CA SER A 153 -4.63 -1.73 -3.31
C SER A 153 -4.24 -1.32 -1.90
N ASN A 154 -3.72 -2.28 -1.13
CA ASN A 154 -3.26 -2.05 0.25
C ASN A 154 -4.35 -1.59 1.22
N ASN A 155 -5.61 -1.91 0.94
CA ASN A 155 -6.74 -1.59 1.80
C ASN A 155 -7.00 -2.71 2.81
N THR A 156 -7.57 -2.33 3.95
CA THR A 156 -7.87 -3.25 5.05
C THR A 156 -9.32 -3.12 5.48
N ILE A 157 -10.10 -4.20 5.38
CA ILE A 157 -11.49 -4.28 5.84
C ILE A 157 -11.58 -5.27 6.99
N TYR A 158 -12.08 -4.84 8.14
CA TYR A 158 -12.10 -5.72 9.31
C TYR A 158 -13.18 -5.42 10.33
N ASN A 159 -13.55 -6.44 11.10
CA ASN A 159 -14.54 -6.30 12.19
C ASN A 159 -15.86 -5.63 11.72
N CYS A 160 -16.37 -6.05 10.56
CA CYS A 160 -17.64 -5.58 10.01
C CYS A 160 -18.66 -6.72 9.90
N ASN A 161 -19.95 -6.35 9.95
CA ASN A 161 -21.06 -7.22 9.59
C ASN A 161 -21.56 -6.81 8.20
N ILE A 162 -21.59 -7.72 7.22
CA ILE A 162 -21.90 -7.40 5.83
C ILE A 162 -22.99 -8.35 5.36
N SER A 163 -24.19 -7.84 5.15
CA SER A 163 -25.35 -8.70 4.90
C SER A 163 -26.42 -8.10 4.01
N ASN A 164 -27.22 -8.97 3.37
CA ASN A 164 -28.32 -8.57 2.49
C ASN A 164 -27.87 -7.69 1.31
N ASN A 165 -26.73 -8.04 0.71
CA ASN A 165 -26.20 -7.36 -0.48
C ASN A 165 -26.16 -8.33 -1.67
N TYR A 166 -26.03 -7.77 -2.88
CA TYR A 166 -25.76 -8.59 -4.06
C TYR A 166 -24.33 -9.17 -3.99
N TYR A 167 -23.30 -8.33 -3.94
CA TYR A 167 -21.99 -8.74 -3.43
C TYR A 167 -21.83 -8.27 -1.98
N GLY A 168 -21.37 -9.11 -1.06
CA GLY A 168 -21.01 -8.70 0.30
C GLY A 168 -19.76 -7.82 0.23
N ILE A 169 -18.61 -8.43 -0.05
CA ILE A 169 -17.37 -7.73 -0.40
C ILE A 169 -16.96 -8.12 -1.81
N SER A 170 -16.68 -7.14 -2.68
CA SER A 170 -16.15 -7.37 -4.02
C SER A 170 -14.86 -6.60 -4.27
N LEU A 171 -13.83 -7.28 -4.77
CA LEU A 171 -12.57 -6.71 -5.21
C LEU A 171 -12.50 -6.79 -6.74
N HIS A 172 -12.25 -5.67 -7.39
CA HIS A 172 -12.11 -5.57 -8.85
C HIS A 172 -10.80 -4.87 -9.20
N ASP A 173 -9.94 -5.54 -9.98
CA ASP A 173 -8.62 -5.02 -10.36
C ASP A 173 -7.81 -4.53 -9.13
N SER A 174 -7.94 -5.23 -8.00
CA SER A 174 -7.55 -4.73 -6.67
C SER A 174 -6.69 -5.76 -5.93
N SER A 175 -5.40 -5.45 -5.75
CA SER A 175 -4.41 -6.38 -5.20
C SER A 175 -3.88 -5.94 -3.85
N ASN A 176 -3.26 -6.85 -3.09
CA ASN A 176 -2.63 -6.54 -1.80
C ASN A 176 -3.61 -6.03 -0.73
N ASN A 177 -4.88 -6.38 -0.82
CA ASN A 177 -5.89 -6.02 0.17
C ASN A 177 -6.05 -7.13 1.21
N THR A 178 -6.48 -6.74 2.41
CA THR A 178 -6.67 -7.65 3.55
C THR A 178 -8.10 -7.55 4.09
N ILE A 179 -8.77 -8.69 4.24
CA ILE A 179 -10.11 -8.81 4.80
C ILE A 179 -10.06 -9.75 5.99
N TYR A 180 -10.49 -9.31 7.19
CA TYR A 180 -10.45 -10.20 8.34
C TYR A 180 -11.44 -9.92 9.47
N ASN A 181 -11.73 -10.92 10.30
CA ASN A 181 -12.64 -10.80 11.44
C ASN A 181 -14.04 -10.26 11.06
N CYS A 182 -14.49 -10.49 9.83
CA CYS A 182 -15.77 -10.01 9.33
C CYS A 182 -16.82 -11.12 9.37
N ASN A 183 -18.09 -10.73 9.57
CA ASN A 183 -19.25 -11.60 9.42
C ASN A 183 -19.95 -11.25 8.10
N ILE A 184 -19.93 -12.15 7.11
CA ILE A 184 -20.49 -11.95 5.78
C ILE A 184 -21.64 -12.94 5.58
N SER A 185 -22.88 -12.47 5.55
CA SER A 185 -24.02 -13.38 5.51
C SER A 185 -25.22 -12.90 4.70
N ASN A 186 -26.02 -13.83 4.17
CA ASN A 186 -27.24 -13.51 3.43
C ASN A 186 -26.99 -12.61 2.21
N ASN A 187 -25.85 -12.78 1.53
CA ASN A 187 -25.55 -12.09 0.28
C ASN A 187 -25.70 -13.05 -0.90
N TYR A 188 -25.83 -12.53 -2.12
CA TYR A 188 -25.76 -13.41 -3.29
C TYR A 188 -24.33 -13.93 -3.47
N TYR A 189 -23.32 -13.06 -3.46
CA TYR A 189 -21.92 -13.41 -3.31
C TYR A 189 -21.42 -12.92 -1.96
N GLY A 190 -20.78 -13.75 -1.14
CA GLY A 190 -20.18 -13.37 0.13
C GLY A 190 -18.95 -12.50 -0.08
N ILE A 191 -17.84 -13.11 -0.50
CA ILE A 191 -16.61 -12.42 -0.90
C ILE A 191 -16.26 -12.80 -2.34
N SER A 192 -16.05 -11.81 -3.21
CA SER A 192 -15.66 -12.06 -4.59
C SER A 192 -14.42 -11.27 -5.01
N LEU A 193 -13.49 -11.95 -5.69
CA LEU A 193 -12.26 -11.38 -6.24
C LEU A 193 -12.29 -11.51 -7.75
N HIS A 194 -12.24 -10.38 -8.44
CA HIS A 194 -12.24 -10.26 -9.90
C HIS A 194 -10.92 -9.63 -10.35
N ASP A 195 -10.11 -10.38 -11.09
CA ASP A 195 -8.80 -9.93 -11.57
C ASP A 195 -7.93 -9.34 -10.43
N SER A 196 -8.06 -9.93 -9.24
CA SER A 196 -7.60 -9.37 -7.96
C SER A 196 -6.69 -10.38 -7.26
N SER A 197 -5.39 -10.25 -7.50
CA SER A 197 -4.36 -11.19 -7.00
C SER A 197 -3.68 -10.67 -5.73
N ASN A 198 -2.97 -11.54 -5.00
CA ASN A 198 -2.17 -11.17 -3.81
C ASN A 198 -3.00 -10.59 -2.64
N ASN A 199 -4.25 -11.01 -2.49
CA ASN A 199 -5.11 -10.61 -1.38
C ASN A 199 -5.13 -11.66 -0.26
N THR A 200 -5.41 -11.22 0.96
CA THR A 200 -5.48 -12.08 2.14
C THR A 200 -6.85 -12.00 2.80
N ILE A 201 -7.50 -13.15 3.03
CA ILE A 201 -8.81 -13.26 3.69
C ILE A 201 -8.66 -14.20 4.88
N TYR A 202 -8.99 -13.75 6.10
CA TYR A 202 -8.84 -14.64 7.26
C TYR A 202 -9.76 -14.36 8.45
N ASN A 203 -9.96 -15.38 9.29
CA ASN A 203 -10.82 -15.28 10.49
C ASN A 203 -12.23 -14.73 10.19
N CYS A 204 -12.75 -14.97 8.99
CA CYS A 204 -14.07 -14.50 8.59
C CYS A 204 -15.13 -15.58 8.79
N ASN A 205 -16.33 -15.17 9.20
CA ASN A 205 -17.53 -16.02 9.20
C ASN A 205 -18.38 -15.68 7.98
N ILE A 206 -18.40 -16.56 7.00
CA ILE A 206 -19.15 -16.46 5.74
C ILE A 206 -20.27 -17.48 5.80
N SER A 207 -21.52 -17.06 5.70
CA SER A 207 -22.63 -18.01 5.79
C SER A 207 -23.92 -17.59 5.12
N ASN A 208 -24.71 -18.58 4.68
CA ASN A 208 -26.04 -18.37 4.07
C ASN A 208 -25.99 -17.45 2.82
N ASN A 209 -24.92 -17.50 2.05
CA ASN A 209 -24.78 -16.83 0.77
C ASN A 209 -25.06 -17.80 -0.38
N VAL A 210 -25.36 -17.31 -1.59
CA VAL A 210 -25.45 -18.21 -2.76
C VAL A 210 -24.05 -18.69 -3.14
N PHE A 211 -23.06 -17.82 -3.08
CA PHE A 211 -21.64 -18.13 -3.18
C PHE A 211 -20.91 -17.59 -1.95
N GLY A 212 -20.16 -18.41 -1.22
CA GLY A 212 -19.38 -18.04 -0.06
C GLY A 212 -18.17 -17.20 -0.46
N ILE A 213 -17.13 -17.83 -1.01
CA ILE A 213 -15.95 -17.16 -1.57
C ILE A 213 -15.77 -17.53 -3.04
N TRP A 214 -15.68 -16.52 -3.91
CA TRP A 214 -15.47 -16.72 -5.34
C TRP A 214 -14.27 -15.94 -5.88
N LEU A 215 -13.29 -16.67 -6.44
CA LEU A 215 -12.11 -16.13 -7.11
C LEU A 215 -12.28 -16.31 -8.62
N TRP A 216 -12.27 -15.21 -9.36
CA TRP A 216 -12.33 -15.18 -10.81
C TRP A 216 -11.10 -14.45 -11.37
N TYR A 217 -10.29 -15.17 -12.15
CA TYR A 217 -8.98 -14.69 -12.66
C TYR A 217 -8.06 -14.10 -11.57
N SER A 218 -8.11 -14.67 -10.37
CA SER A 218 -7.52 -14.10 -9.16
C SER A 218 -6.53 -15.11 -8.54
N SER A 219 -5.25 -14.90 -8.79
CA SER A 219 -4.17 -15.83 -8.41
C SER A 219 -3.38 -15.33 -7.20
N ASN A 220 -2.57 -16.19 -6.59
CA ASN A 220 -1.69 -15.82 -5.47
C ASN A 220 -2.41 -15.23 -4.25
N ASN A 221 -3.66 -15.61 -4.00
CA ASN A 221 -4.41 -15.19 -2.82
C ASN A 221 -4.26 -16.22 -1.68
N THR A 222 -4.43 -15.74 -0.45
CA THR A 222 -4.37 -16.57 0.76
C THR A 222 -5.69 -16.47 1.53
N ILE A 223 -6.32 -17.62 1.82
CA ILE A 223 -7.58 -17.72 2.57
C ILE A 223 -7.34 -18.65 3.76
N TYR A 224 -7.57 -18.20 4.99
CA TYR A 224 -7.34 -19.07 6.14
C TYR A 224 -8.16 -18.79 7.39
N ASN A 225 -8.29 -19.80 8.26
CA ASN A 225 -9.05 -19.70 9.52
C ASN A 225 -10.50 -19.19 9.32
N CYS A 226 -11.09 -19.41 8.14
CA CYS A 226 -12.43 -18.94 7.83
C CYS A 226 -13.46 -20.03 8.10
N ASN A 227 -14.65 -19.62 8.55
CA ASN A 227 -15.83 -20.47 8.64
C ASN A 227 -16.74 -20.13 7.45
N ILE A 228 -16.88 -21.04 6.49
CA ILE A 228 -17.75 -20.96 5.32
C ILE A 228 -18.85 -22.01 5.54
N ILE A 229 -20.09 -21.57 5.75
CA ILE A 229 -21.15 -22.42 6.31
C ILE A 229 -22.52 -22.14 5.70
N ASN A 230 -23.20 -23.20 5.23
CA ASN A 230 -24.54 -23.14 4.64
C ASN A 230 -24.62 -22.20 3.42
N ASP A 231 -23.56 -22.08 2.66
CA ASP A 231 -23.49 -21.37 1.40
C ASP A 231 -23.90 -22.29 0.23
N GLY A 232 -24.47 -21.75 -0.85
CA GLY A 232 -24.76 -22.56 -2.04
C GLY A 232 -23.48 -23.16 -2.65
N GLU A 233 -22.40 -22.38 -2.62
CA GLU A 233 -21.06 -22.75 -3.07
C GLU A 233 -20.07 -22.24 -2.02
N GLY A 234 -19.27 -23.10 -1.41
CA GLY A 234 -18.34 -22.76 -0.34
C GLY A 234 -17.17 -21.90 -0.85
N ILE A 235 -16.19 -22.53 -1.50
CA ILE A 235 -15.06 -21.83 -2.12
C ILE A 235 -14.91 -22.23 -3.59
N TRP A 236 -15.03 -21.26 -4.49
CA TRP A 236 -14.91 -21.48 -5.93
C TRP A 236 -13.75 -20.69 -6.55
N LEU A 237 -12.84 -21.38 -7.22
CA LEU A 237 -11.70 -20.83 -7.95
C LEU A 237 -11.88 -21.07 -9.45
N TRP A 238 -12.09 -19.99 -10.20
CA TRP A 238 -12.21 -19.99 -11.64
C TRP A 238 -11.02 -19.26 -12.29
N TYR A 239 -10.21 -19.95 -13.09
CA TYR A 239 -8.99 -19.43 -13.71
C TYR A 239 -8.03 -18.78 -12.69
N SER A 240 -7.96 -19.38 -11.50
CA SER A 240 -7.34 -18.79 -10.31
C SER A 240 -6.32 -19.77 -9.76
N SER A 241 -5.06 -19.56 -10.10
CA SER A 241 -3.95 -20.48 -9.80
C SER A 241 -3.07 -19.97 -8.67
N ASN A 242 -2.23 -20.84 -8.09
CA ASN A 242 -1.26 -20.47 -7.05
C ASN A 242 -1.89 -19.86 -5.77
N ASN A 243 -3.14 -20.18 -5.47
CA ASN A 243 -3.79 -19.76 -4.22
C ASN A 243 -3.53 -20.76 -3.10
N THR A 244 -3.56 -20.27 -1.86
CA THR A 244 -3.40 -21.09 -0.65
C THR A 244 -4.65 -20.97 0.22
N ILE A 245 -5.27 -22.11 0.57
CA ILE A 245 -6.46 -22.20 1.41
C ILE A 245 -6.15 -23.11 2.58
N TYR A 246 -6.28 -22.66 3.82
CA TYR A 246 -5.94 -23.53 4.96
C TYR A 246 -6.64 -23.22 6.27
N ASN A 247 -6.72 -24.21 7.16
CA ASN A 247 -7.40 -24.08 8.46
C ASN A 247 -8.86 -23.58 8.35
N CYS A 248 -9.52 -23.84 7.23
CA CYS A 248 -10.89 -23.38 7.00
C CYS A 248 -11.90 -24.47 7.35
N ASN A 249 -13.05 -24.06 7.86
CA ASN A 249 -14.23 -24.90 8.03
C ASN A 249 -15.19 -24.60 6.87
N ILE A 250 -15.46 -25.58 6.02
CA ILE A 250 -16.35 -25.53 4.85
C ILE A 250 -17.46 -26.57 5.08
N ILE A 251 -18.63 -26.12 5.52
CA ILE A 251 -19.62 -26.99 6.17
C ILE A 251 -21.04 -26.74 5.63
N ASN A 252 -21.72 -27.83 5.25
CA ASN A 252 -23.10 -27.83 4.74
C ASN A 252 -23.30 -26.94 3.50
N ASP A 253 -22.28 -26.79 2.68
CA ASP A 253 -22.35 -26.06 1.42
C ASP A 253 -22.78 -26.97 0.27
N GLY A 254 -23.23 -26.42 -0.87
CA GLY A 254 -23.42 -27.23 -2.07
C GLY A 254 -22.07 -27.78 -2.54
N GLU A 255 -21.21 -26.90 -3.05
CA GLU A 255 -19.82 -27.24 -3.34
C GLU A 255 -18.92 -26.88 -2.16
N GLY A 256 -18.11 -27.81 -1.65
CA GLY A 256 -17.12 -27.49 -0.63
C GLY A 256 -16.01 -26.61 -1.22
N ILE A 257 -15.15 -27.21 -2.03
CA ILE A 257 -14.09 -26.48 -2.76
C ILE A 257 -14.08 -26.88 -4.24
N TRP A 258 -14.28 -25.92 -5.13
CA TRP A 258 -14.28 -26.14 -6.58
C TRP A 258 -13.16 -25.38 -7.29
N LEU A 259 -12.30 -26.11 -8.02
CA LEU A 259 -11.24 -25.56 -8.86
C LEU A 259 -11.55 -25.81 -10.32
N TRP A 260 -11.78 -24.75 -11.08
CA TRP A 260 -12.01 -24.79 -12.52
C TRP A 260 -10.94 -23.98 -13.28
N TYR A 261 -10.11 -24.67 -14.08
CA TYR A 261 -8.94 -24.08 -14.76
C TYR A 261 -7.97 -23.42 -13.77
N SER A 262 -7.85 -24.02 -12.59
CA SER A 262 -7.19 -23.43 -11.42
C SER A 262 -6.14 -24.42 -10.94
N SER A 263 -4.89 -24.20 -11.33
CA SER A 263 -3.78 -25.13 -11.10
C SER A 263 -2.81 -24.61 -10.04
N ASN A 264 -1.95 -25.49 -9.51
CA ASN A 264 -0.91 -25.13 -8.53
C ASN A 264 -1.45 -24.50 -7.23
N ASN A 265 -2.68 -24.79 -6.83
CA ASN A 265 -3.23 -24.33 -5.55
C ASN A 265 -2.86 -25.31 -4.43
N THR A 266 -2.76 -24.80 -3.20
CA THR A 266 -2.47 -25.60 -2.01
C THR A 266 -3.63 -25.49 -1.02
N ILE A 267 -4.18 -26.63 -0.60
CA ILE A 267 -5.31 -26.74 0.33
C ILE A 267 -4.90 -27.63 1.48
N TYR A 268 -4.95 -27.17 2.73
CA TYR A 268 -4.55 -28.03 3.85
C TYR A 268 -5.21 -27.69 5.18
N ASN A 269 -5.24 -28.64 6.10
CA ASN A 269 -5.84 -28.45 7.44
C ASN A 269 -7.30 -27.98 7.39
N CYS A 270 -8.04 -28.30 6.33
CA CYS A 270 -9.43 -27.85 6.18
C CYS A 270 -10.41 -28.92 6.66
N ASN A 271 -11.50 -28.47 7.27
CA ASN A 271 -12.67 -29.29 7.56
C ASN A 271 -13.70 -29.12 6.45
N ILE A 272 -13.89 -30.15 5.62
CA ILE A 272 -14.83 -30.16 4.49
C ILE A 272 -15.92 -31.18 4.80
N ILE A 273 -17.02 -30.70 5.37
CA ILE A 273 -18.00 -31.54 6.07
C ILE A 273 -19.42 -31.34 5.56
N ASN A 274 -20.15 -32.43 5.31
CA ASN A 274 -21.58 -32.44 4.96
C ASN A 274 -21.95 -31.59 3.71
N ASN A 275 -21.02 -31.38 2.78
CA ASN A 275 -21.31 -30.66 1.54
C ASN A 275 -21.95 -31.58 0.50
N GLU A 276 -22.66 -31.04 -0.50
CA GLU A 276 -23.12 -31.85 -1.64
C GLU A 276 -21.93 -32.45 -2.40
N TYR A 277 -20.88 -31.67 -2.59
CA TYR A 277 -19.61 -32.11 -3.15
C TYR A 277 -18.45 -31.70 -2.23
N SER A 278 -17.47 -32.57 -1.98
CA SER A 278 -16.33 -32.17 -1.12
C SER A 278 -15.32 -31.30 -1.87
N ILE A 279 -14.66 -31.85 -2.89
CA ILE A 279 -13.67 -31.14 -3.71
C ILE A 279 -13.87 -31.51 -5.19
N ARG A 280 -13.90 -30.49 -6.06
CA ARG A 280 -14.00 -30.67 -7.52
C ARG A 280 -12.80 -30.08 -8.24
N LEU A 281 -12.21 -30.87 -9.15
CA LEU A 281 -11.02 -30.46 -9.91
C LEU A 281 -11.29 -30.61 -11.42
N TRP A 282 -11.60 -29.50 -12.08
CA TRP A 282 -11.93 -29.46 -13.51
C TRP A 282 -10.90 -28.64 -14.29
N TYR A 283 -10.15 -29.30 -15.18
CA TYR A 283 -9.02 -28.74 -15.91
C TYR A 283 -7.98 -28.10 -14.98
N SER A 284 -7.80 -28.70 -13.81
CA SER A 284 -7.06 -28.15 -12.67
C SER A 284 -6.00 -29.15 -12.23
N SER A 285 -4.75 -28.87 -12.58
CA SER A 285 -3.62 -29.77 -12.40
C SER A 285 -2.64 -29.26 -11.35
N ASN A 286 -1.76 -30.14 -10.87
CA ASN A 286 -0.66 -29.82 -9.95
C ASN A 286 -1.11 -29.15 -8.64
N ASN A 287 -2.34 -29.37 -8.18
CA ASN A 287 -2.78 -28.89 -6.86
C ASN A 287 -2.31 -29.85 -5.76
N THR A 288 -2.12 -29.33 -4.55
CA THR A 288 -1.70 -30.11 -3.38
C THR A 288 -2.75 -30.01 -2.29
N ILE A 289 -3.35 -31.14 -1.89
CA ILE A 289 -4.40 -31.22 -0.88
C ILE A 289 -3.99 -32.20 0.21
N TYR A 290 -3.86 -31.77 1.46
CA TYR A 290 -3.39 -32.64 2.54
C TYR A 290 -3.87 -32.23 3.91
N ASN A 291 -3.86 -33.18 4.85
CA ASN A 291 -4.26 -32.98 6.23
C ASN A 291 -5.66 -32.38 6.39
N CYS A 292 -6.58 -32.66 5.45
CA CYS A 292 -7.97 -32.21 5.52
C CYS A 292 -8.87 -33.31 6.08
N ASN A 293 -9.93 -32.90 6.78
CA ASN A 293 -11.04 -33.77 7.17
C ASN A 293 -12.13 -33.73 6.12
N ILE A 294 -12.36 -34.83 5.42
CA ILE A 294 -13.36 -34.97 4.37
C ILE A 294 -14.45 -35.92 4.87
N ILE A 295 -15.54 -35.35 5.38
CA ILE A 295 -16.51 -36.09 6.20
C ILE A 295 -17.93 -35.92 5.67
N ASN A 296 -18.63 -37.04 5.43
CA ASN A 296 -20.07 -37.09 5.14
C ASN A 296 -20.54 -36.19 3.97
N ASN A 297 -19.67 -35.90 3.01
CA ASN A 297 -20.07 -35.19 1.80
C ASN A 297 -20.82 -36.14 0.86
N VAL A 298 -21.88 -35.68 0.19
CA VAL A 298 -22.76 -36.55 -0.63
C VAL A 298 -22.00 -37.14 -1.81
N ILE A 299 -21.22 -36.31 -2.49
CA ILE A 299 -20.33 -36.70 -3.57
C ILE A 299 -18.92 -36.33 -3.11
N LEU A 300 -18.11 -37.35 -2.88
CA LEU A 300 -16.77 -37.13 -2.40
C LEU A 300 -15.97 -36.29 -3.40
N LEU A 301 -15.83 -36.69 -4.66
CA LEU A 301 -15.08 -35.90 -5.65
C LEU A 301 -15.56 -36.05 -7.09
N THR A 302 -15.32 -35.02 -7.90
CA THR A 302 -15.37 -35.13 -9.37
C THR A 302 -14.13 -34.53 -10.04
N PHE A 303 -13.65 -35.23 -11.08
CA PHE A 303 -12.49 -34.86 -11.87
C PHE A 303 -12.87 -34.75 -13.33
N TYR A 304 -12.36 -33.72 -14.01
CA TYR A 304 -12.47 -33.61 -15.45
C TYR A 304 -11.19 -33.05 -16.03
N SER A 305 -10.48 -33.83 -16.85
CA SER A 305 -9.23 -33.40 -17.53
C SER A 305 -8.19 -32.75 -16.60
N SER A 306 -8.01 -33.31 -15.41
CA SER A 306 -7.11 -32.83 -14.35
C SER A 306 -6.03 -33.87 -14.07
N SER A 307 -4.78 -33.45 -13.88
CA SER A 307 -3.61 -34.34 -13.73
C SER A 307 -2.64 -33.88 -12.65
N ASN A 308 -1.81 -34.80 -12.15
CA ASN A 308 -0.70 -34.53 -11.23
C ASN A 308 -1.11 -33.82 -9.92
N ASN A 309 -2.34 -34.00 -9.44
CA ASN A 309 -2.72 -33.48 -8.13
C ASN A 309 -2.18 -34.40 -7.03
N ILE A 310 -1.66 -33.81 -5.96
CA ILE A 310 -1.01 -34.49 -4.84
C ILE A 310 -1.96 -34.47 -3.64
N TRP A 311 -2.15 -35.62 -2.99
CA TRP A 311 -3.12 -35.81 -1.90
C TRP A 311 -2.44 -36.05 -0.53
N HIS A 312 -1.22 -35.54 -0.38
CA HIS A 312 -0.43 -35.65 0.84
C HIS A 312 0.50 -34.44 0.99
N SER A 313 1.08 -34.28 2.17
CA SER A 313 2.00 -33.19 2.49
C SER A 313 3.19 -33.15 1.51
N PRO A 314 3.75 -31.97 1.21
CA PRO A 314 4.87 -31.85 0.26
C PRO A 314 6.19 -32.42 0.82
N CYS A 315 6.27 -32.64 2.13
CA CYS A 315 7.41 -33.22 2.84
C CYS A 315 6.92 -34.08 4.01
N PHE A 316 7.84 -34.80 4.65
CA PHE A 316 7.53 -35.52 5.88
C PHE A 316 7.21 -34.54 7.02
N ILE A 317 6.16 -34.86 7.77
CA ILE A 317 5.71 -34.14 8.97
C ILE A 317 5.97 -35.04 10.18
N THR A 318 6.44 -34.44 11.27
CA THR A 318 6.56 -35.12 12.56
C THR A 318 5.31 -34.87 13.37
N TYR A 319 4.69 -35.94 13.86
CA TYR A 319 3.42 -35.88 14.57
C TYR A 319 3.36 -36.92 15.67
N THR A 320 2.56 -36.65 16.69
CA THR A 320 2.26 -37.60 17.76
C THR A 320 0.86 -38.17 17.56
N TYR A 321 0.77 -39.49 17.52
CA TYR A 321 -0.49 -40.24 17.37
C TYR A 321 -0.54 -41.33 18.44
N ASN A 322 -1.65 -41.38 19.20
CA ASN A 322 -1.82 -42.30 20.34
C ASN A 322 -0.64 -42.32 21.33
N GLY A 323 0.01 -41.17 21.53
CA GLY A 323 1.12 -41.00 22.48
C GLY A 323 2.50 -41.44 21.98
N SER A 324 2.62 -41.88 20.72
CA SER A 324 3.88 -42.19 20.06
C SER A 324 4.18 -41.18 18.96
N THR A 325 5.44 -40.83 18.77
CA THR A 325 5.88 -39.88 17.74
C THR A 325 6.34 -40.61 16.47
N TYR A 326 5.91 -40.10 15.32
CA TYR A 326 6.19 -40.63 14.00
C TYR A 326 6.61 -39.50 13.05
N THR A 327 7.28 -39.85 11.95
CA THR A 327 7.66 -38.92 10.88
C THR A 327 7.33 -39.56 9.53
N ASN A 328 6.37 -38.99 8.80
CA ASN A 328 5.92 -39.53 7.51
C ASN A 328 5.18 -38.44 6.71
N TYR A 329 4.78 -38.71 5.47
CA TYR A 329 3.81 -37.86 4.78
C TYR A 329 2.44 -37.99 5.46
N LEU A 330 1.70 -36.89 5.55
CA LEU A 330 0.30 -36.90 5.99
C LEU A 330 -0.62 -36.68 4.79
N GLY A 331 -1.52 -37.63 4.54
CA GLY A 331 -2.60 -37.50 3.57
C GLY A 331 -3.82 -36.82 4.17
N ASN A 332 -5.02 -37.23 3.76
CA ASN A 332 -6.28 -36.67 4.25
C ASN A 332 -7.07 -37.71 5.05
N TYR A 333 -7.93 -37.24 5.94
CA TYR A 333 -8.93 -38.10 6.60
C TYR A 333 -10.18 -38.21 5.73
N TRP A 334 -10.61 -39.44 5.49
CA TRP A 334 -11.78 -39.74 4.67
C TRP A 334 -12.78 -40.54 5.51
N SER A 335 -13.99 -40.03 5.72
CA SER A 335 -14.98 -40.72 6.56
C SER A 335 -15.39 -42.11 6.04
N GLU A 336 -15.17 -42.39 4.76
CA GLU A 336 -15.46 -43.68 4.12
C GLU A 336 -14.25 -44.64 4.12
N TYR A 337 -13.06 -44.18 4.52
CA TYR A 337 -11.88 -45.03 4.55
C TYR A 337 -11.99 -46.10 5.63
N ASN A 338 -11.76 -47.35 5.25
CA ASN A 338 -11.91 -48.53 6.09
C ASN A 338 -10.69 -49.46 6.03
N GLY A 339 -9.52 -48.91 5.66
CA GLY A 339 -8.26 -49.65 5.64
C GLY A 339 -7.76 -50.01 7.05
N SER A 340 -6.65 -50.74 7.10
CA SER A 340 -5.96 -51.09 8.34
C SER A 340 -4.77 -50.16 8.60
N ASP A 341 -4.37 -50.08 9.86
CA ASP A 341 -3.15 -49.43 10.34
C ASP A 341 -2.41 -50.44 11.23
N THR A 342 -1.62 -51.29 10.59
CA THR A 342 -1.00 -52.47 11.23
C THR A 342 0.25 -52.10 12.01
N ASN A 343 0.98 -51.08 11.54
CA ASN A 343 2.13 -50.46 12.19
C ASN A 343 1.74 -49.50 13.33
N GLY A 344 0.48 -49.05 13.38
CA GLY A 344 -0.04 -48.20 14.45
C GLY A 344 0.45 -46.75 14.37
N ASP A 345 0.95 -46.32 13.20
CA ASP A 345 1.43 -44.95 12.99
C ASP A 345 0.31 -43.96 12.67
N GLY A 346 -0.94 -44.42 12.57
CA GLY A 346 -2.08 -43.58 12.27
C GLY A 346 -2.24 -43.31 10.77
N ILE A 347 -1.37 -43.84 9.91
CA ILE A 347 -1.54 -43.76 8.46
C ILE A 347 -2.03 -45.11 7.97
N GLY A 348 -3.02 -45.09 7.08
CA GLY A 348 -3.58 -46.30 6.51
C GLY A 348 -2.61 -47.03 5.60
N ASP A 349 -2.49 -48.35 5.79
CA ASP A 349 -1.62 -49.25 5.02
C ASP A 349 -2.05 -49.38 3.54
N PHE A 350 -3.31 -49.04 3.23
CA PHE A 350 -3.89 -49.13 1.90
C PHE A 350 -4.15 -47.75 1.31
N VAL A 351 -3.77 -47.59 0.05
CA VAL A 351 -4.05 -46.40 -0.76
C VAL A 351 -5.55 -46.15 -0.84
N TYR A 352 -5.96 -44.90 -0.64
CA TYR A 352 -7.33 -44.46 -0.90
C TYR A 352 -7.45 -43.93 -2.33
N TYR A 353 -8.40 -44.47 -3.08
CA TYR A 353 -8.70 -44.01 -4.43
C TYR A 353 -9.59 -42.77 -4.38
N VAL A 354 -9.05 -41.63 -4.78
CA VAL A 354 -9.73 -40.33 -4.71
C VAL A 354 -10.63 -40.10 -5.94
N GLY A 355 -10.21 -40.60 -7.11
CA GLY A 355 -10.98 -40.51 -8.35
C GLY A 355 -10.14 -40.22 -9.59
N GLY A 356 -10.56 -40.77 -10.74
CA GLY A 356 -9.83 -40.68 -12.00
C GLY A 356 -8.49 -41.43 -11.92
N SER A 357 -7.38 -40.68 -11.98
CA SER A 357 -6.02 -41.21 -11.79
C SER A 357 -5.37 -40.72 -10.50
N ASN A 358 -6.17 -40.20 -9.55
CA ASN A 358 -5.68 -39.58 -8.32
C ASN A 358 -5.88 -40.52 -7.12
N TYR A 359 -4.86 -40.55 -6.27
CA TYR A 359 -4.75 -41.45 -5.13
C TYR A 359 -4.17 -40.69 -3.94
N ASP A 360 -4.73 -40.95 -2.76
CA ASP A 360 -4.12 -40.61 -1.50
C ASP A 360 -3.39 -41.86 -0.99
N TYR A 361 -2.06 -41.80 -1.00
CA TYR A 361 -1.19 -42.89 -0.58
C TYR A 361 -0.98 -42.94 0.93
N TYR A 362 -1.42 -41.91 1.66
CA TYR A 362 -1.19 -41.75 3.09
C TYR A 362 -2.48 -41.36 3.83
N PRO A 363 -3.61 -42.06 3.58
CA PRO A 363 -4.89 -41.68 4.18
C PRO A 363 -4.81 -41.75 5.70
N LEU A 364 -5.36 -40.76 6.39
CA LEU A 364 -5.37 -40.73 7.85
C LEU A 364 -6.44 -41.67 8.41
N MET A 365 -6.12 -42.37 9.50
CA MET A 365 -7.02 -43.27 10.21
C MET A 365 -8.05 -42.54 11.08
N GLN A 366 -7.75 -41.32 11.50
CA GLN A 366 -8.63 -40.45 12.30
C GLN A 366 -8.63 -39.03 11.73
N PRO A 367 -9.59 -38.18 12.14
CA PRO A 367 -9.53 -36.75 11.82
C PRO A 367 -8.18 -36.14 12.20
N TYR A 368 -7.69 -35.18 11.41
CA TYR A 368 -6.33 -34.65 11.53
C TYR A 368 -6.03 -34.04 12.91
N GLU A 369 -7.04 -33.62 13.67
CA GLU A 369 -6.89 -33.08 15.03
C GLU A 369 -6.39 -34.12 16.04
N ASN A 370 -6.42 -35.42 15.69
CA ASN A 370 -5.87 -36.50 16.52
C ASN A 370 -4.38 -36.75 16.25
N TYR A 371 -3.82 -36.04 15.28
CA TYR A 371 -2.41 -36.03 14.95
C TYR A 371 -1.89 -34.73 15.54
N ASP A 372 -1.32 -34.83 16.74
CA ASP A 372 -0.69 -33.69 17.39
C ASP A 372 0.58 -33.39 16.61
N VAL A 373 0.43 -32.61 15.55
CA VAL A 373 1.51 -32.10 14.73
C VAL A 373 2.28 -31.19 15.66
N THR A 374 3.45 -31.67 16.10
CA THR A 374 4.27 -30.97 17.08
C THR A 374 5.07 -29.83 16.45
N ASN A 375 4.93 -29.62 15.14
CA ASN A 375 5.59 -28.59 14.35
C ASN A 375 4.93 -28.47 12.95
N PHE A 376 4.30 -27.34 12.63
CA PHE A 376 3.97 -26.94 11.26
C PHE A 376 5.13 -26.14 10.66
N LEU A 377 5.43 -26.36 9.37
CA LEU A 377 6.46 -25.55 8.71
C LEU A 377 6.10 -24.04 8.81
N PRO A 378 7.09 -23.16 9.04
CA PRO A 378 6.83 -21.75 9.18
C PRO A 378 6.51 -21.15 7.80
N VAL A 379 5.75 -20.07 7.75
CA VAL A 379 5.47 -19.34 6.50
C VAL A 379 6.48 -18.20 6.36
N ALA A 380 7.42 -18.34 5.42
CA ALA A 380 8.41 -17.31 5.12
C ALA A 380 7.81 -16.17 4.27
N ASN A 381 7.91 -14.91 4.71
CA ASN A 381 7.51 -13.76 3.90
C ASN A 381 8.31 -12.50 4.31
N PHE A 382 8.45 -11.55 3.38
CA PHE A 382 9.08 -10.26 3.69
C PHE A 382 8.66 -9.11 2.76
N SER A 383 8.83 -7.88 3.23
CA SER A 383 8.78 -6.66 2.41
C SER A 383 10.12 -5.94 2.40
N TYR A 384 10.29 -4.97 1.51
CA TYR A 384 11.50 -4.16 1.44
C TYR A 384 11.19 -2.72 1.02
N LEU A 385 11.99 -1.77 1.52
CA LEU A 385 11.94 -0.37 1.12
C LEU A 385 13.36 0.19 0.90
N PRO A 386 13.56 1.10 -0.06
CA PRO A 386 12.54 1.67 -0.97
C PRO A 386 12.09 0.67 -2.07
N LEU A 387 10.89 0.86 -2.64
CA LEU A 387 10.37 -0.01 -3.71
C LEU A 387 11.14 0.09 -5.03
N ASN A 388 11.90 1.17 -5.21
CA ASN A 388 12.85 1.36 -6.33
C ASN A 388 14.27 1.55 -5.76
N PRO A 389 14.96 0.47 -5.36
CA PRO A 389 16.29 0.55 -4.79
C PRO A 389 17.37 1.08 -5.73
N ILE A 390 18.31 1.84 -5.17
CA ILE A 390 19.49 2.31 -5.89
C ILE A 390 20.79 1.83 -5.25
N THR A 391 21.88 1.72 -6.01
CA THR A 391 23.16 1.13 -5.55
C THR A 391 23.86 1.85 -4.39
N ILE A 392 23.46 3.08 -4.09
CA ILE A 392 24.09 3.92 -3.05
C ILE A 392 23.32 3.92 -1.73
N LEU A 393 22.10 3.38 -1.70
CA LEU A 393 21.22 3.43 -0.54
C LEU A 393 21.01 2.06 0.09
N PRO A 394 20.93 1.97 1.43
CA PRO A 394 20.50 0.75 2.08
C PRO A 394 19.02 0.51 1.79
N ILE A 395 18.70 -0.73 1.44
CA ILE A 395 17.36 -1.30 1.43
C ILE A 395 17.11 -1.86 2.81
N TYR A 396 15.97 -1.50 3.40
CA TYR A 396 15.47 -2.03 4.65
C TYR A 396 14.51 -3.17 4.36
N PHE A 397 14.86 -4.37 4.83
CA PHE A 397 14.02 -5.55 4.73
C PHE A 397 13.24 -5.71 6.02
N THR A 398 11.95 -5.99 5.90
CA THR A 398 11.06 -6.26 7.03
C THR A 398 10.54 -7.68 6.91
N ASP A 399 10.81 -8.49 7.92
CA ASP A 399 10.26 -9.83 8.06
C ASP A 399 8.75 -9.75 8.29
N LEU A 400 8.02 -10.57 7.54
CA LEU A 400 6.57 -10.78 7.66
C LEU A 400 6.25 -12.27 7.86
N SER A 401 7.26 -13.06 8.22
CA SER A 401 7.13 -14.49 8.44
C SER A 401 6.36 -14.74 9.72
N TYR A 402 5.63 -15.85 9.74
CA TYR A 402 4.90 -16.30 10.92
C TYR A 402 4.93 -17.81 10.95
N ASP A 403 4.71 -18.33 12.14
CA ASP A 403 4.52 -19.75 12.35
C ASP A 403 3.14 -20.00 12.97
N LEU A 404 2.52 -21.12 12.62
CA LEU A 404 1.11 -21.41 12.94
C LEU A 404 0.93 -22.01 14.34
N ASP A 405 1.89 -22.80 14.79
CA ASP A 405 1.90 -23.44 16.10
C ASP A 405 3.00 -22.93 17.04
N GLY A 406 3.97 -22.17 16.51
CA GLY A 406 5.06 -21.62 17.30
C GLY A 406 5.44 -20.18 16.96
N SER A 407 6.74 -19.93 16.93
CA SER A 407 7.36 -18.64 16.70
C SER A 407 8.62 -18.78 15.86
N ILE A 408 8.86 -17.82 14.97
CA ILE A 408 10.12 -17.79 14.22
C ILE A 408 11.28 -17.45 15.18
N VAL A 409 12.27 -18.34 15.26
CA VAL A 409 13.45 -18.18 16.15
C VAL A 409 14.72 -17.82 15.39
N SER A 410 14.78 -18.07 14.09
CA SER A 410 15.97 -17.77 13.29
C SER A 410 15.61 -17.34 11.87
N TRP A 411 16.42 -16.43 11.33
CA TRP A 411 16.30 -15.87 9.98
C TRP A 411 17.64 -16.03 9.28
N TYR A 412 17.60 -16.37 8.00
CA TYR A 412 18.75 -16.40 7.12
C TYR A 412 18.40 -15.76 5.79
N TRP A 413 19.04 -14.63 5.53
CA TRP A 413 18.92 -13.86 4.31
C TRP A 413 20.08 -14.16 3.38
N ASP A 414 19.79 -14.43 2.12
CA ASP A 414 20.73 -14.41 1.02
C ASP A 414 20.28 -13.32 0.04
N PHE A 415 21.08 -12.26 -0.10
CA PHE A 415 20.72 -11.10 -0.91
C PHE A 415 20.98 -11.32 -2.40
N GLY A 416 21.50 -12.48 -2.82
CA GLY A 416 21.73 -12.82 -4.23
C GLY A 416 22.96 -12.15 -4.85
N ASP A 417 23.77 -11.43 -4.06
CA ASP A 417 25.05 -10.82 -4.46
C ASP A 417 26.27 -11.48 -3.77
N GLY A 418 26.03 -12.60 -3.08
CA GLY A 418 27.03 -13.33 -2.29
C GLY A 418 27.13 -12.89 -0.83
N THR A 419 26.33 -11.90 -0.40
CA THR A 419 26.25 -11.47 1.00
C THR A 419 25.00 -12.03 1.70
N THR A 420 25.08 -12.16 3.03
CA THR A 420 24.03 -12.80 3.85
C THR A 420 23.80 -12.07 5.17
N SER A 421 22.68 -12.35 5.84
CA SER A 421 22.37 -11.80 7.17
C SER A 421 21.52 -12.76 8.00
N TYR A 422 21.71 -12.74 9.34
CA TYR A 422 20.87 -13.49 10.30
C TYR A 422 19.93 -12.60 11.13
N LYS A 423 19.87 -11.29 10.82
CA LYS A 423 18.93 -10.38 11.50
C LYS A 423 17.52 -10.60 10.99
N GLN A 424 16.51 -10.50 11.86
CA GLN A 424 15.10 -10.52 11.47
C GLN A 424 14.79 -9.42 10.44
N ASN A 425 15.14 -8.17 10.74
CA ASN A 425 14.93 -7.02 9.84
C ASN A 425 16.28 -6.42 9.42
N PRO A 426 16.96 -6.97 8.39
CA PRO A 426 18.27 -6.47 7.98
C PRO A 426 18.18 -5.22 7.11
N LYS A 427 19.29 -4.49 7.06
CA LYS A 427 19.54 -3.49 6.01
C LYS A 427 20.63 -4.04 5.09
N HIS A 428 20.46 -3.89 3.78
CA HIS A 428 21.45 -4.33 2.78
C HIS A 428 21.61 -3.29 1.66
N GLN A 429 22.83 -3.12 1.17
CA GLN A 429 23.16 -2.19 0.09
C GLN A 429 23.87 -2.93 -1.04
N TYR A 430 23.37 -2.77 -2.26
CA TYR A 430 23.94 -3.40 -3.44
C TYR A 430 24.93 -2.48 -4.14
N ASN A 431 26.15 -2.95 -4.38
CA ASN A 431 27.20 -2.13 -4.99
C ASN A 431 27.07 -1.95 -6.51
N LYS A 432 26.19 -2.71 -7.17
CA LYS A 432 26.00 -2.71 -8.62
C LYS A 432 24.52 -2.76 -8.97
N GLU A 433 24.16 -2.17 -10.10
CA GLU A 433 22.83 -2.34 -10.67
C GLU A 433 22.64 -3.77 -11.16
N GLY A 434 21.43 -4.28 -11.07
CA GLY A 434 21.13 -5.65 -11.46
C GLY A 434 19.82 -6.16 -10.89
N LEU A 435 19.44 -7.34 -11.36
CA LEU A 435 18.31 -8.08 -10.82
C LEU A 435 18.83 -9.10 -9.80
N TYR A 436 18.50 -8.91 -8.53
CA TYR A 436 18.96 -9.76 -7.43
C TYR A 436 17.83 -10.65 -6.94
N LYS A 437 18.08 -11.96 -6.85
CA LYS A 437 17.14 -12.92 -6.25
C LYS A 437 17.41 -13.00 -4.75
N VAL A 438 16.61 -12.29 -3.96
CA VAL A 438 16.71 -12.30 -2.50
C VAL A 438 15.93 -13.48 -1.94
N ASN A 439 16.59 -14.29 -1.11
CA ASN A 439 15.97 -15.39 -0.38
C ASN A 439 15.91 -15.06 1.11
N LEU A 440 14.77 -15.33 1.73
CA LEU A 440 14.64 -15.40 3.18
C LEU A 440 14.29 -16.84 3.54
N THR A 441 15.17 -17.50 4.29
CA THR A 441 14.91 -18.76 4.99
C THR A 441 14.63 -18.45 6.46
N VAL A 442 13.51 -18.91 6.98
CA VAL A 442 13.18 -18.80 8.41
C VAL A 442 13.14 -20.18 9.05
N GLU A 443 13.49 -20.24 10.33
CA GLU A 443 13.38 -21.42 11.19
C GLU A 443 12.50 -21.10 12.40
N ASP A 444 11.55 -21.96 12.72
CA ASP A 444 10.71 -21.87 13.93
C ASP A 444 11.35 -22.50 15.18
N ASP A 445 10.69 -22.34 16.31
CA ASP A 445 11.08 -22.87 17.62
C ASP A 445 11.10 -24.40 17.70
N ASP A 446 10.60 -25.09 16.67
CA ASP A 446 10.63 -26.53 16.53
C ASP A 446 11.56 -27.01 15.40
N SER A 447 12.46 -26.14 14.92
CA SER A 447 13.52 -26.38 13.93
C SER A 447 13.06 -26.72 12.51
N ALA A 448 11.81 -26.43 12.16
CA ALA A 448 11.38 -26.50 10.76
C ALA A 448 11.79 -25.24 10.01
N MET A 449 12.04 -25.38 8.70
CA MET A 449 12.56 -24.30 7.86
C MET A 449 11.78 -24.15 6.56
N THR A 450 11.46 -22.90 6.21
CA THR A 450 10.84 -22.54 4.92
C THR A 450 11.60 -21.39 4.28
N THR A 451 11.60 -21.33 2.94
CA THR A 451 12.27 -20.27 2.18
C THR A 451 11.33 -19.59 1.20
N ILE A 452 11.39 -18.26 1.12
CA ILE A 452 10.74 -17.44 0.09
C ILE A 452 11.80 -16.69 -0.74
N SER A 453 11.55 -16.52 -2.04
CA SER A 453 12.39 -15.75 -2.97
C SER A 453 11.63 -14.57 -3.59
N LYS A 454 12.23 -13.38 -3.62
CA LYS A 454 11.74 -12.23 -4.42
C LYS A 454 12.87 -11.65 -5.27
N ASN A 455 12.55 -11.27 -6.51
CA ASN A 455 13.49 -10.58 -7.39
C ASN A 455 13.41 -9.07 -7.14
N ILE A 456 14.54 -8.43 -6.88
CA ILE A 456 14.67 -7.00 -6.64
C ILE A 456 15.55 -6.39 -7.73
N ALA A 457 14.98 -5.47 -8.50
CA ALA A 457 15.72 -4.70 -9.49
C ALA A 457 16.38 -3.50 -8.79
N VAL A 458 17.70 -3.54 -8.65
CA VAL A 458 18.50 -2.42 -8.16
C VAL A 458 19.00 -1.66 -9.37
N ILE A 459 18.71 -0.37 -9.42
CA ILE A 459 19.23 0.50 -10.48
C ILE A 459 20.40 1.30 -9.96
N LYS A 460 21.32 1.70 -10.82
CA LYS A 460 22.31 2.70 -10.43
C LYS A 460 21.61 4.04 -10.39
N PRO A 461 21.89 4.88 -9.37
CA PRO A 461 21.42 6.25 -9.40
C PRO A 461 21.87 6.90 -10.72
N SER A 462 20.95 7.61 -11.39
CA SER A 462 21.39 8.67 -12.29
C SER A 462 22.31 9.60 -11.50
N SER A 463 23.24 10.29 -12.17
CA SER A 463 24.34 11.05 -11.53
C SER A 463 23.96 12.18 -10.55
N ASP A 464 22.70 12.26 -10.10
CA ASP A 464 22.05 13.41 -9.47
C ASP A 464 21.41 13.11 -8.10
N TYR A 465 21.91 12.14 -7.32
CA TYR A 465 21.43 11.93 -5.93
C TYR A 465 22.47 12.31 -4.88
N ILE A 466 22.08 13.16 -3.93
CA ILE A 466 22.81 13.41 -2.68
C ILE A 466 22.29 12.43 -1.63
N LEU A 467 23.21 11.69 -1.01
CA LEU A 467 22.92 10.84 0.13
C LEU A 467 23.29 11.56 1.43
N VAL A 468 22.30 11.82 2.29
CA VAL A 468 22.53 12.30 3.66
C VAL A 468 22.21 11.17 4.63
N THR A 469 23.19 10.74 5.41
CA THR A 469 23.04 9.73 6.47
C THR A 469 23.40 10.31 7.83
N PHE A 470 22.55 10.05 8.83
CA PHE A 470 22.77 10.43 10.22
C PHE A 470 23.15 9.19 11.03
N GLU A 471 24.25 9.27 11.81
CA GLU A 471 24.58 8.29 12.84
C GLU A 471 24.57 8.98 14.21
N THR A 472 23.86 8.40 15.18
CA THR A 472 23.93 8.81 16.58
C THR A 472 24.85 7.88 17.35
N LYS A 473 25.82 8.44 18.08
CA LYS A 473 26.68 7.72 18.99
C LYS A 473 26.36 8.22 20.40
N ASN A 474 25.62 7.42 21.18
CA ASN A 474 25.33 7.75 22.58
C ASN A 474 26.46 7.23 23.48
N GLU A 475 27.25 8.13 24.06
CA GLU A 475 27.90 7.89 25.34
C GLU A 475 27.36 8.91 26.34
N ILE A 476 26.64 8.42 27.36
CA ILE A 476 26.07 9.25 28.42
C ILE A 476 27.15 9.50 29.47
N LEU A 477 27.44 10.77 29.77
CA LEU A 477 27.99 11.17 31.06
C LEU A 477 27.50 12.59 31.40
N ASP A 478 26.52 12.60 32.29
CA ASP A 478 26.16 13.68 33.21
C ASP A 478 25.40 14.93 32.71
N SER A 479 24.73 15.52 33.69
CA SER A 479 23.43 16.19 33.67
C SER A 479 23.39 17.65 33.21
N ASN A 480 24.16 18.05 32.19
CA ASN A 480 23.98 19.33 31.49
C ASN A 480 24.74 19.29 30.15
N ILE A 481 24.03 19.22 29.02
CA ILE A 481 24.69 19.28 27.70
C ILE A 481 23.95 20.22 26.76
N SER A 482 24.64 21.30 26.38
CA SER A 482 24.51 21.94 25.07
C SER A 482 25.25 21.08 24.04
N THR A 483 24.56 20.58 23.01
CA THR A 483 25.22 19.95 21.86
C THR A 483 25.62 21.04 20.87
N ASN A 484 26.93 21.22 20.67
CA ASN A 484 27.44 21.98 19.53
C ASN A 484 27.48 21.05 18.32
N PHE A 485 26.80 21.44 17.23
CA PHE A 485 26.97 20.83 15.92
C PHE A 485 28.08 21.58 15.17
N SER A 486 29.09 20.84 14.73
CA SER A 486 30.10 21.34 13.78
C SER A 486 29.93 20.60 12.46
N PHE A 487 29.77 21.34 11.36
CA PHE A 487 29.69 20.78 10.01
C PHE A 487 31.07 20.87 9.34
N ILE A 488 31.52 19.78 8.71
CA ILE A 488 32.62 19.81 7.74
C ILE A 488 32.05 19.25 6.44
N ALA A 489 31.89 20.11 5.44
CA ALA A 489 31.50 19.72 4.09
C ALA A 489 32.76 19.60 3.22
N TYR A 490 32.94 18.45 2.56
CA TYR A 490 33.85 18.33 1.42
C TYR A 490 33.01 18.43 0.15
N ALA A 491 33.18 19.52 -0.59
CA ALA A 491 32.53 19.72 -1.87
C ALA A 491 33.51 19.41 -3.00
N SER A 492 33.10 18.52 -3.91
CA SER A 492 33.53 18.60 -5.31
C SER A 492 32.30 18.94 -6.15
N ALA A 493 32.11 20.25 -6.32
CA ALA A 493 31.26 20.94 -7.29
C ALA A 493 29.72 20.93 -7.10
N PHE A 494 29.21 21.97 -6.44
CA PHE A 494 27.81 22.44 -6.47
C PHE A 494 27.66 23.86 -7.05
N ASN A 495 26.72 24.10 -7.97
CA ASN A 495 25.70 25.19 -7.91
C ASN A 495 25.18 25.54 -9.33
N TYR A 496 23.88 25.76 -9.57
CA TYR A 496 22.87 26.42 -8.72
C TYR A 496 21.50 25.72 -8.64
N THR A 497 20.65 26.29 -7.77
CA THR A 497 19.74 25.64 -6.82
C THR A 497 18.42 26.43 -6.71
N TYR A 498 17.28 25.75 -6.59
CA TYR A 498 16.33 26.03 -5.51
C TYR A 498 16.31 24.78 -4.64
N GLY A 499 16.56 24.93 -3.34
CA GLY A 499 16.69 23.82 -2.42
C GLY A 499 16.13 24.25 -1.08
N PHE A 500 15.18 23.47 -0.58
CA PHE A 500 14.59 23.63 0.74
C PHE A 500 15.27 22.65 1.69
N ILE A 501 15.61 23.09 2.89
CA ILE A 501 15.92 22.18 3.99
C ILE A 501 14.63 22.04 4.78
N GLU A 502 14.02 20.86 4.70
CA GLU A 502 12.85 20.51 5.50
C GLU A 502 13.28 19.51 6.58
N PHE A 503 13.00 19.84 7.84
CA PHE A 503 13.32 18.98 8.98
C PHE A 503 12.13 18.05 9.23
N VAL A 504 12.30 16.76 8.94
CA VAL A 504 11.29 15.73 9.24
C VAL A 504 11.62 15.08 10.58
N ASP A 505 10.73 15.28 11.54
CA ASP A 505 10.68 14.67 12.88
C ASP A 505 11.97 14.75 13.72
N ALA A 506 12.11 15.87 14.43
CA ALA A 506 12.94 15.95 15.62
C ALA A 506 12.17 16.67 16.74
N ASN A 507 11.45 15.91 17.56
CA ASN A 507 10.92 16.42 18.82
C ASN A 507 12.07 16.61 19.81
N TRP A 508 12.54 17.84 19.97
CA TRP A 508 13.43 18.22 21.06
C TRP A 508 12.74 19.27 21.91
N SER A 509 12.62 19.00 23.21
CA SER A 509 12.26 19.99 24.21
C SER A 509 13.50 20.32 25.04
N ILE A 510 13.84 21.62 25.14
CA ILE A 510 14.75 22.12 26.16
C ILE A 510 14.05 23.25 26.91
N ILE A 511 14.03 23.11 28.23
CA ILE A 511 13.52 24.08 29.19
C ILE A 511 14.62 25.13 29.43
N ASN A 512 14.25 26.42 29.40
CA ASN A 512 15.20 27.53 29.40
C ASN A 512 15.53 28.03 30.82
N TYR A 513 16.81 28.32 31.09
CA TYR A 513 17.26 29.27 32.10
C TYR A 513 18.48 30.08 31.58
N ALA A 514 18.18 31.32 31.12
CA ALA A 514 19.02 32.54 31.04
C ALA A 514 20.27 32.64 30.11
N SER A 515 20.23 33.72 29.32
CA SER A 515 21.34 34.50 28.73
C SER A 515 22.39 33.78 27.86
N ASN A 516 21.99 33.41 26.64
CA ASN A 516 22.74 33.54 25.38
C ASN A 516 21.75 33.22 24.25
N ALA A 517 21.63 34.10 23.26
CA ALA A 517 20.62 33.95 22.21
C ALA A 517 21.00 32.81 21.25
N SER A 518 20.21 31.74 21.26
CA SER A 518 20.20 30.70 20.23
C SER A 518 19.03 30.93 19.26
N ILE A 519 19.24 30.54 18.00
CA ILE A 519 18.32 30.70 16.86
C ILE A 519 16.92 30.18 17.21
N ASN A 520 15.94 31.06 17.07
CA ASN A 520 14.52 30.76 17.26
C ASN A 520 13.88 30.74 15.87
N ALA A 521 13.55 29.56 15.36
CA ALA A 521 12.74 29.43 14.14
C ALA A 521 11.50 28.60 14.49
N SER A 522 10.40 29.29 14.75
CA SER A 522 9.07 28.68 14.80
C SER A 522 8.59 28.32 13.39
N HIS A 523 7.70 27.32 13.31
CA HIS A 523 7.02 26.87 12.09
C HIS A 523 6.72 28.02 11.10
N GLY A 524 7.12 27.85 9.84
CA GLY A 524 6.68 28.71 8.73
C GLY A 524 7.43 30.03 8.50
N LYS A 525 8.70 30.17 8.89
CA LYS A 525 9.54 31.28 8.39
C LYS A 525 10.80 30.81 7.67
N SER A 526 10.99 31.35 6.47
CA SER A 526 12.18 31.20 5.63
C SER A 526 13.23 32.26 5.99
N ILE A 527 14.50 31.88 6.10
CA ILE A 527 15.61 32.85 6.08
C ILE A 527 15.95 33.12 4.61
N LEU A 528 15.79 34.37 4.17
CA LEU A 528 16.09 34.80 2.81
C LEU A 528 17.58 35.17 2.71
N PHE A 529 18.29 34.57 1.77
CA PHE A 529 19.61 35.04 1.34
C PHE A 529 19.43 35.84 0.03
N SER A 530 19.95 37.07 -0.03
CA SER A 530 19.98 37.85 -1.26
C SER A 530 21.39 37.86 -1.84
N SER A 531 21.56 37.34 -3.05
CA SER A 531 22.78 37.50 -3.83
C SER A 531 22.58 38.60 -4.88
N GLY A 532 23.43 39.63 -4.86
CA GLY A 532 23.63 40.53 -6.00
C GLY A 532 24.78 40.03 -6.87
N TRP A 533 24.56 39.92 -8.19
CA TRP A 533 25.55 39.39 -9.13
C TRP A 533 26.33 40.54 -9.78
N ASN A 534 27.67 40.44 -9.77
CA ASN A 534 28.54 41.31 -10.58
C ASN A 534 29.75 40.49 -11.05
N GLY A 535 29.79 40.13 -12.34
CA GLY A 535 31.00 39.64 -13.01
C GLY A 535 31.63 38.35 -12.46
N GLY A 536 30.85 37.30 -12.18
CA GLY A 536 31.39 35.95 -12.00
C GLY A 536 32.05 35.65 -10.65
N THR A 537 31.75 36.42 -9.60
CA THR A 537 32.13 36.06 -8.22
C THR A 537 30.89 36.16 -7.32
N ALA A 538 30.52 35.08 -6.64
CA ALA A 538 29.49 35.13 -5.59
C ALA A 538 30.16 35.45 -4.25
N ILE A 539 29.82 36.61 -3.67
CA ILE A 539 30.21 37.00 -2.31
C ILE A 539 28.95 36.90 -1.44
N LEU A 540 28.97 36.05 -0.43
CA LEU A 540 27.93 35.97 0.58
C LEU A 540 28.16 37.07 1.63
N TYR A 541 27.14 37.90 1.85
CA TYR A 541 27.10 38.84 2.97
C TYR A 541 26.10 38.32 4.00
N ALA A 542 26.55 38.14 5.23
CA ALA A 542 25.66 37.99 6.38
C ALA A 542 25.70 39.30 7.15
N GLU A 543 24.59 40.02 7.22
CA GLU A 543 24.44 41.17 8.11
C GLU A 543 23.75 40.76 9.39
N TYR A 544 24.44 40.93 10.50
CA TYR A 544 23.83 40.98 11.82
C TYR A 544 24.50 42.11 12.60
N ASP A 545 23.69 43.07 13.07
CA ASP A 545 24.11 44.20 13.90
C ASP A 545 25.28 45.07 13.35
N GLY A 546 25.47 45.09 12.03
CA GLY A 546 26.33 46.07 11.36
C GLY A 546 27.78 45.68 11.07
N HIS A 547 28.20 44.40 11.17
CA HIS A 547 29.52 43.94 10.70
C HIS A 547 29.45 42.70 9.79
N THR A 548 30.30 42.64 8.76
CA THR A 548 30.32 41.63 7.69
C THR A 548 31.69 40.94 7.59
N ASP A 549 31.72 39.63 7.33
CA ASP A 549 32.90 38.86 6.90
C ASP A 549 32.51 37.88 5.77
N SER A 550 33.40 37.65 4.79
CA SER A 550 33.10 37.01 3.49
C SER A 550 34.01 35.83 3.10
N VAL A 551 33.48 34.83 2.37
CA VAL A 551 34.22 33.70 1.75
C VAL A 551 33.67 33.38 0.34
N VAL A 552 34.51 32.92 -0.61
CA VAL A 552 34.27 32.88 -2.08
C VAL A 552 34.46 31.48 -2.73
N PHE A 553 33.63 31.07 -3.72
CA PHE A 553 33.78 29.83 -4.56
C PHE A 553 33.23 29.95 -6.03
N ASN A 554 33.60 29.04 -6.96
CA ASN A 554 33.46 29.16 -8.44
C ASN A 554 33.13 27.82 -9.20
N ILE A 555 32.11 27.69 -10.10
CA ILE A 555 31.63 26.38 -10.73
C ILE A 555 31.09 26.48 -12.21
N ASN A 556 31.08 25.36 -12.99
CA ASN A 556 31.08 25.16 -14.48
C ASN A 556 29.84 24.37 -15.07
N PRO A 557 29.33 24.57 -16.32
CA PRO A 557 27.90 24.32 -16.67
C PRO A 557 27.52 23.23 -17.72
N SER A 558 28.19 22.07 -17.86
CA SER A 558 28.00 21.16 -19.03
C SER A 558 27.13 19.89 -18.87
N LEU A 559 26.18 19.75 -17.93
CA LEU A 559 25.51 18.45 -17.66
C LEU A 559 24.03 18.51 -17.17
N PHE A 560 23.03 18.89 -17.98
CA PHE A 560 21.59 18.71 -17.60
C PHE A 560 20.63 18.42 -18.79
N SER A 561 19.55 17.66 -18.55
CA SER A 561 18.35 17.51 -19.40
C SER A 561 17.06 17.31 -18.56
N PHE A 562 15.86 17.60 -19.12
CA PHE A 562 14.57 17.62 -18.39
C PHE A 562 13.46 16.79 -19.08
N ILE A 563 12.46 16.32 -18.33
CA ILE A 563 11.20 15.69 -18.82
C ILE A 563 9.99 16.36 -18.13
N LEU A 564 8.94 16.70 -18.88
CA LEU A 564 7.72 17.38 -18.39
C LEU A 564 6.44 16.56 -18.67
N TYR A 565 5.44 16.66 -17.77
CA TYR A 565 4.19 15.88 -17.79
C TYR A 565 2.98 16.64 -18.38
N LYS A 566 1.88 15.92 -18.61
CA LYS A 566 0.71 16.34 -19.42
C LYS A 566 -0.10 17.50 -18.81
N GLY A 567 -0.08 18.63 -19.50
CA GLY A 567 -0.71 19.92 -19.18
C GLY A 567 -0.11 20.99 -20.10
N TRP A 568 -0.62 22.22 -20.10
CA TRP A 568 -0.03 23.30 -20.89
C TRP A 568 1.43 23.49 -20.46
N ASN A 569 2.36 23.25 -21.37
CA ASN A 569 3.78 23.43 -21.11
C ASN A 569 4.16 24.84 -21.56
N LEU A 570 4.55 25.71 -20.62
CA LEU A 570 5.19 26.98 -20.93
C LEU A 570 6.71 26.78 -20.84
N ILE A 571 7.36 26.73 -21.99
CA ILE A 571 8.81 26.60 -22.09
C ILE A 571 9.39 27.98 -22.37
N THR A 572 10.33 28.46 -21.55
CA THR A 572 10.97 29.77 -21.74
C THR A 572 12.44 29.60 -22.12
N LEU A 573 12.89 30.30 -23.17
CA LEU A 573 14.27 30.21 -23.66
C LEU A 573 14.92 31.60 -23.79
N PRO A 574 16.17 31.77 -23.35
CA PRO A 574 16.89 33.02 -23.55
C PRO A 574 17.34 33.13 -25.02
N CYS A 575 17.20 34.31 -25.62
CA CYS A 575 17.85 34.55 -26.91
C CYS A 575 18.60 35.87 -26.92
N GLU A 576 19.87 35.81 -27.33
CA GLU A 576 20.52 36.92 -28.01
C GLU A 576 20.60 36.55 -29.50
N ASN A 577 19.62 37.05 -30.27
CA ASN A 577 19.57 37.23 -31.74
C ASN A 577 18.70 36.26 -32.59
N GLY A 578 17.73 36.85 -33.32
CA GLY A 578 17.57 36.71 -34.78
C GLY A 578 16.69 35.60 -35.36
N TYR A 579 15.89 34.90 -34.57
CA TYR A 579 15.02 33.84 -35.09
C TYR A 579 13.79 34.38 -35.83
N ASN A 580 13.42 33.73 -36.94
CA ASN A 580 12.13 33.90 -37.60
C ASN A 580 11.29 32.61 -37.48
N ALA A 581 9.98 32.71 -37.70
CA ALA A 581 9.07 31.58 -37.52
C ALA A 581 9.45 30.38 -38.40
N SER A 582 10.00 30.60 -39.60
CA SER A 582 10.49 29.51 -40.45
C SER A 582 11.68 28.75 -39.88
N SER A 583 12.67 29.44 -39.31
CA SER A 583 13.83 28.79 -38.67
C SER A 583 13.39 27.95 -37.46
N LEU A 584 12.52 28.50 -36.62
CA LEU A 584 11.95 27.79 -35.48
C LEU A 584 11.12 26.57 -35.91
N PHE A 585 10.34 26.70 -36.98
CA PHE A 585 9.56 25.60 -37.53
C PHE A 585 10.43 24.40 -37.92
N ASN A 586 11.60 24.66 -38.51
CA ASN A 586 12.52 23.62 -38.97
C ASN A 586 13.28 22.95 -37.81
N ASP A 587 13.53 23.67 -36.72
CA ASP A 587 14.20 23.14 -35.53
C ASP A 587 13.29 22.23 -34.67
N ILE A 588 11.98 22.22 -34.96
CA ILE A 588 10.99 21.38 -34.28
C ILE A 588 10.51 20.26 -35.22
N GLU A 589 11.01 19.05 -35.02
CA GLU A 589 10.61 17.88 -35.82
C GLU A 589 9.11 17.60 -35.63
N GLY A 590 8.32 17.50 -36.70
CA GLY A 590 6.87 17.23 -36.64
C GLY A 590 5.99 18.44 -36.30
N CYS A 591 6.56 19.64 -36.24
CA CYS A 591 5.82 20.90 -36.22
C CYS A 591 5.00 21.06 -37.51
N SER A 592 3.80 21.60 -37.37
CA SER A 592 2.87 21.77 -38.49
C SER A 592 2.38 23.19 -38.70
N ILE A 593 2.44 24.04 -37.68
CA ILE A 593 2.09 25.46 -37.75
C ILE A 593 2.65 26.23 -36.55
N ILE A 594 3.01 27.50 -36.75
CA ILE A 594 3.37 28.44 -35.67
C ILE A 594 2.47 29.67 -35.77
N LEU A 595 1.93 30.12 -34.64
CA LEU A 595 1.10 31.32 -34.52
C LEU A 595 1.73 32.29 -33.51
N GLY A 596 1.88 33.55 -33.90
CA GLY A 596 2.29 34.65 -33.04
C GLY A 596 1.20 35.73 -32.98
N TRP A 597 0.98 36.34 -31.82
CA TRP A 597 0.02 37.44 -31.72
C TRP A 597 0.70 38.78 -32.04
N ASN A 598 0.25 39.48 -33.08
CA ASN A 598 0.75 40.81 -33.41
C ASN A 598 -0.20 41.88 -32.83
N ALA A 599 0.19 42.43 -31.68
CA ALA A 599 -0.60 43.42 -30.97
C ALA A 599 -0.79 44.74 -31.74
N SER A 600 0.09 45.06 -32.70
CA SER A 600 0.04 46.31 -33.47
C SER A 600 -1.07 46.33 -34.51
N ILE A 601 -1.43 45.15 -35.05
CA ILE A 601 -2.54 44.98 -36.01
C ILE A 601 -3.74 44.26 -35.40
N GLY A 602 -3.57 43.66 -34.22
CA GLY A 602 -4.65 43.01 -33.47
C GLY A 602 -5.12 41.68 -34.07
N GLU A 603 -4.23 40.97 -34.76
CA GLU A 603 -4.48 39.68 -35.41
C GLU A 603 -3.32 38.69 -35.17
N PHE A 604 -3.56 37.39 -35.40
CA PHE A 604 -2.52 36.37 -35.35
C PHE A 604 -1.74 36.31 -36.67
N GLU A 605 -0.42 36.37 -36.57
CA GLU A 605 0.50 36.04 -37.64
C GLU A 605 0.73 34.53 -37.65
N LEU A 606 0.77 33.95 -38.86
CA LEU A 606 0.75 32.52 -39.07
C LEU A 606 1.84 32.11 -40.03
N TYR A 607 2.64 31.13 -39.60
CA TYR A 607 3.64 30.49 -40.43
C TYR A 607 3.36 29.00 -40.59
N ALA A 608 3.33 28.55 -41.84
CA ALA A 608 3.27 27.14 -42.22
C ALA A 608 3.97 26.93 -43.59
N PRO A 609 4.48 25.72 -43.89
CA PRO A 609 5.18 25.45 -45.14
C PRO A 609 4.32 25.79 -46.37
N GLY A 610 4.86 26.63 -47.27
CA GLY A 610 4.18 27.06 -48.49
C GLY A 610 3.43 28.39 -48.39
N ILE A 611 3.38 29.02 -47.21
CA ILE A 611 2.90 30.40 -47.04
C ILE A 611 4.05 31.37 -47.32
N PRO A 612 3.86 32.41 -48.16
CA PRO A 612 4.95 33.29 -48.59
C PRO A 612 5.40 34.32 -47.54
N TYR A 613 4.81 34.29 -46.34
CA TYR A 613 5.02 35.27 -45.28
C TYR A 613 5.66 34.60 -44.08
N ASP A 614 6.70 35.24 -43.53
CA ASP A 614 7.46 34.79 -42.38
C ASP A 614 7.62 35.98 -41.43
N PHE A 615 7.60 35.73 -40.13
CA PHE A 615 7.61 36.77 -39.10
C PHE A 615 8.71 36.51 -38.08
N GLU A 616 9.17 37.57 -37.43
CA GLU A 616 10.25 37.50 -36.44
C GLU A 616 9.74 36.93 -35.11
N ILE A 617 10.56 36.09 -34.47
CA ILE A 617 10.29 35.62 -33.11
C ILE A 617 10.87 36.66 -32.16
N GLU A 618 9.97 37.49 -31.65
CA GLU A 618 10.25 38.62 -30.79
C GLU A 618 10.48 38.18 -29.34
N ASP A 619 11.37 38.91 -28.69
CA ASP A 619 11.74 38.69 -27.31
C ASP A 619 10.63 39.11 -26.33
N GLY A 620 10.40 38.32 -25.28
CA GLY A 620 9.33 38.56 -24.31
C GLY A 620 7.94 38.13 -24.76
N HIS A 621 7.82 37.51 -25.94
CA HIS A 621 6.55 37.10 -26.56
C HIS A 621 6.35 35.58 -26.53
N GLY A 622 5.08 35.17 -26.46
CA GLY A 622 4.66 33.78 -26.47
C GLY A 622 4.03 33.39 -27.81
N TYR A 623 4.31 32.16 -28.27
CA TYR A 623 3.87 31.63 -29.55
C TYR A 623 3.20 30.27 -29.39
N PHE A 624 2.16 30.02 -30.19
CA PHE A 624 1.49 28.72 -30.24
C PHE A 624 2.07 27.86 -31.36
N ILE A 625 2.32 26.59 -31.04
CA ILE A 625 2.94 25.64 -31.95
C ILE A 625 2.03 24.42 -32.07
N GLY A 626 1.60 24.09 -33.28
CA GLY A 626 0.73 22.96 -33.57
C GLY A 626 1.52 21.74 -34.05
N MET A 627 1.36 20.61 -33.36
CA MET A 627 2.13 19.39 -33.56
C MET A 627 1.28 18.25 -34.11
N LYS A 628 1.80 17.49 -35.09
CA LYS A 628 1.08 16.37 -35.71
C LYS A 628 1.44 14.98 -35.15
N ASN A 629 2.64 14.79 -34.57
CA ASN A 629 3.14 13.53 -33.99
C ASN A 629 3.95 13.80 -32.70
N ASP A 630 4.37 12.76 -31.96
CA ASP A 630 5.26 12.91 -30.80
C ASP A 630 6.61 13.45 -31.27
N SER A 631 6.92 14.66 -30.85
CA SER A 631 7.90 15.51 -31.50
C SER A 631 8.96 15.97 -30.52
N ILE A 632 10.16 16.29 -31.02
CA ILE A 632 11.27 16.74 -30.20
C ILE A 632 11.76 18.08 -30.74
N PHE A 633 11.76 19.10 -29.89
CA PHE A 633 12.42 20.37 -30.20
C PHE A 633 13.88 20.29 -29.80
N SER A 634 14.80 20.62 -30.72
CA SER A 634 16.25 20.56 -30.47
C SER A 634 16.93 21.84 -30.92
N LEU A 635 17.80 22.41 -30.08
CA LEU A 635 18.55 23.63 -30.38
C LEU A 635 20.03 23.29 -30.57
N ALA A 636 20.57 23.59 -31.76
CA ALA A 636 21.97 23.34 -32.09
C ALA A 636 22.83 24.62 -32.04
N ASP A 637 22.25 25.81 -32.22
CA ASP A 637 23.00 27.05 -32.49
C ASP A 637 22.78 28.19 -31.46
N ILE A 638 22.06 27.93 -30.37
CA ILE A 638 21.92 28.84 -29.20
C ILE A 638 22.99 28.42 -28.15
N PRO A 639 23.46 29.27 -27.20
CA PRO A 639 24.49 28.89 -26.21
C PRO A 639 24.17 27.67 -25.32
N ILE A 640 22.97 27.10 -25.49
CA ILE A 640 22.50 25.88 -24.88
C ILE A 640 22.64 24.76 -25.92
N TYR A 641 23.74 24.00 -25.85
CA TYR A 641 23.95 22.83 -26.69
C TYR A 641 23.32 21.58 -26.05
N ASN A 642 22.64 20.75 -26.85
CA ASN A 642 22.08 19.45 -26.47
C ASN A 642 20.90 19.47 -25.49
N VAL A 643 19.96 20.40 -25.68
CA VAL A 643 18.65 20.32 -25.01
C VAL A 643 17.60 19.87 -26.01
N SER A 644 17.01 18.72 -25.73
CA SER A 644 15.89 18.15 -26.47
C SER A 644 14.66 18.13 -25.58
N ILE A 645 13.60 18.82 -25.99
CA ILE A 645 12.36 18.92 -25.21
C ILE A 645 11.27 18.12 -25.90
N PRO A 646 10.69 17.09 -25.25
CA PRO A 646 9.58 16.34 -25.81
C PRO A 646 8.32 17.21 -25.85
N LEU A 647 7.71 17.30 -27.03
CA LEU A 647 6.46 18.03 -27.29
C LEU A 647 5.36 17.04 -27.69
N TYR A 648 4.16 17.28 -27.18
CA TYR A 648 3.02 16.37 -27.38
C TYR A 648 2.20 16.74 -28.62
N ILE A 649 1.54 15.73 -29.19
CA ILE A 649 0.55 15.90 -30.28
C ILE A 649 -0.55 16.86 -29.83
N GLY A 650 -0.79 17.93 -30.60
CA GLY A 650 -1.71 19.01 -30.25
C GLY A 650 -1.02 20.38 -30.16
N TRP A 651 -1.63 21.31 -29.43
CA TRP A 651 -1.10 22.67 -29.26
C TRP A 651 -0.15 22.74 -28.07
N ASN A 652 1.02 23.33 -28.30
CA ASN A 652 2.03 23.62 -27.28
C ASN A 652 2.32 25.13 -27.31
N THR A 653 2.81 25.67 -26.19
CA THR A 653 3.11 27.10 -26.08
C THR A 653 4.57 27.31 -25.71
N LEU A 654 5.26 28.15 -26.46
CA LEU A 654 6.68 28.42 -26.22
C LEU A 654 6.88 29.94 -26.07
N GLY A 655 7.73 30.36 -25.14
CA GLY A 655 8.01 31.76 -24.83
C GLY A 655 9.51 32.06 -24.88
N TRP A 656 9.87 33.29 -25.21
CA TRP A 656 11.27 33.75 -25.30
C TRP A 656 11.51 34.94 -24.37
N PHE A 657 12.72 35.09 -23.83
CA PHE A 657 13.07 36.21 -22.93
C PHE A 657 14.50 36.74 -23.08
N LYS A 658 14.72 38.00 -22.68
CA LYS A 658 16.02 38.60 -22.32
C LYS A 658 15.91 39.31 -20.97
N GLU A 659 16.86 38.99 -20.10
CA GLU A 659 17.20 39.60 -18.79
C GLU A 659 16.08 40.04 -17.80
N ASN A 660 16.20 39.50 -16.58
CA ASN A 660 15.87 40.01 -15.25
C ASN A 660 14.52 40.67 -14.89
N GLU A 661 13.58 40.93 -15.80
CA GLU A 661 12.26 41.50 -15.41
C GLU A 661 11.02 40.76 -15.97
N THR A 662 11.17 39.82 -16.90
CA THR A 662 10.04 39.05 -17.46
C THR A 662 9.83 37.74 -16.68
N THR A 663 8.64 37.55 -16.13
CA THR A 663 8.28 36.34 -15.35
C THR A 663 7.41 35.38 -16.17
N ALA A 664 7.38 34.10 -15.80
CA ALA A 664 6.46 33.13 -16.41
C ALA A 664 5.00 33.59 -16.35
N SER A 665 4.62 34.32 -15.28
CA SER A 665 3.29 34.91 -15.11
C SER A 665 2.99 36.04 -16.11
N SER A 666 3.96 36.90 -16.43
CA SER A 666 3.76 37.98 -17.42
C SER A 666 3.68 37.45 -18.86
N LEU A 667 4.39 36.36 -19.17
CA LEU A 667 4.27 35.65 -20.44
C LEU A 667 2.89 34.99 -20.60
N LEU A 668 2.39 34.38 -19.52
CA LEU A 668 1.06 33.76 -19.51
C LEU A 668 -0.07 34.80 -19.64
N GLU A 669 0.08 36.01 -19.08
CA GLU A 669 -0.86 37.12 -19.30
C GLU A 669 -0.89 37.57 -20.78
N ASN A 670 0.27 37.69 -21.44
CA ASN A 670 0.36 38.02 -22.87
C ASN A 670 -0.37 36.97 -23.74
N LEU A 671 -0.25 35.70 -23.39
CA LEU A 671 -0.91 34.57 -24.06
C LEU A 671 -2.40 34.40 -23.69
N ASN A 672 -2.83 34.81 -22.51
CA ASN A 672 -4.24 34.68 -22.07
C ASN A 672 -5.15 35.79 -22.60
N LEU A 673 -4.63 37.00 -22.83
CA LEU A 673 -5.37 38.10 -23.44
C LEU A 673 -6.06 37.73 -24.78
N PRO A 674 -5.45 36.92 -25.68
CA PRO A 674 -6.02 36.57 -26.97
C PRO A 674 -6.60 35.13 -27.07
N VAL A 675 -6.44 34.23 -26.08
CA VAL A 675 -7.08 32.87 -26.09
C VAL A 675 -8.61 32.96 -26.23
N SER A 676 -9.21 34.03 -25.69
CA SER A 676 -10.64 34.35 -25.86
C SER A 676 -11.03 34.79 -27.29
N ARG A 677 -10.07 35.26 -28.10
CA ARG A 677 -10.23 35.60 -29.53
C ARG A 677 -9.83 34.46 -30.47
N LEU A 678 -8.83 33.66 -30.12
CA LEU A 678 -8.37 32.48 -30.86
C LEU A 678 -9.52 31.45 -31.05
N LYS A 679 -10.39 31.32 -30.03
CA LYS A 679 -11.65 30.54 -30.10
C LYS A 679 -12.69 31.09 -31.11
N ARG A 680 -12.58 32.35 -31.52
CA ARG A 680 -13.55 33.08 -32.35
C ARG A 680 -13.12 33.16 -33.83
N ASP A 681 -11.84 33.39 -34.09
CA ASP A 681 -11.34 33.70 -35.43
C ASP A 681 -10.85 32.47 -36.23
N ILE A 682 -10.54 31.35 -35.55
CA ILE A 682 -9.99 30.13 -36.20
C ILE A 682 -10.94 28.91 -36.11
N GLY A 683 -12.13 29.06 -35.51
CA GLY A 683 -13.22 28.07 -35.61
C GLY A 683 -12.97 26.69 -34.99
N PHE A 684 -12.08 26.54 -34.01
CA PHE A 684 -11.83 25.27 -33.32
C PHE A 684 -12.59 25.20 -31.99
N ALA A 685 -13.65 24.38 -31.94
CA ALA A 685 -14.61 24.34 -30.84
C ALA A 685 -14.23 23.46 -29.62
N ASN A 686 -13.11 22.73 -29.63
CA ASN A 686 -12.80 21.75 -28.58
C ASN A 686 -11.39 21.93 -28.00
N ILE A 687 -11.22 22.97 -27.19
CA ILE A 687 -10.14 23.01 -26.18
C ILE A 687 -10.83 23.30 -24.83
N SER A 688 -10.99 22.26 -24.03
CA SER A 688 -11.31 22.37 -22.60
C SER A 688 -10.08 22.90 -21.89
N LEU A 689 -10.23 24.06 -21.24
CA LEU A 689 -9.21 24.68 -20.40
C LEU A 689 -8.91 23.83 -19.17
#